data_AF-A0A953RIX2-F1
#
_entry.id   AF-A0A953RIX2-F1
#
_cell.length_a   1.000
_cell.length_b   1.000
_cell.length_c   1.000
_cell.angle_alpha   90.00
_cell.angle_beta   90.00
_cell.angle_gamma   90.00
#
_symmetry.space_group_name_H-M   'P 1'
#
loop_
_entity.id
_entity.type
_entity.pdbx_description
1 polymer ?
#
loop_
_entity_poly.entity_id
_entity_poly.type
_entity_poly.pdbx_seq_one_letter_code
_entity_poly.pdbx_strand_id
1 'polypeptide(L)'
;MTHLTVGGHLKIYLGYAPGVGKTYQMLEDARELNARGADLVIGCVDSHGRTDIRERLEGLETIHLKRVVNRGGTAEELDVDAVLRRSPRVCVVDELAHSNAPGSERQKRWQDVEVLLHAGIEILTTMNVQDLASLSDQIWQLTGLRVRETVPDWLFQQADEVVIVDVTPRALLHRLERGVIYPSEKARSESGRIFQEPVLVALRELAIRQTAQALEARQTGKAQLPESQAEKILVNVTADPSTAMLLRRARRVADHLQAVCIAVYIHSKEESSAVPAEDRPTVDRHLRFAENLHIPTEIIHGKNRAEALVDYARKKGVTQLFLTRGPKPQRRWFPGLDFTDQVLQQASEMEVAVVAERSRHGLAASPYPEDEAGALMHAGYVKISPDATVEEAIAETRQQAGQVEMIYYAYALDESGHLLGVVSFRELLSAERSRKVREVMRTDYVHVVEDDDQETVAQLLAKHRLLAVPVLDPDGHMVGIVTSADVAGLVQQEAGEDILKIGGMEALDGPYLEVTFGQMVRKRAGWLAILFVGEMLTATAMGFFSTEIERAVVLALFIPLIISSGGNSGSQATTLVIRAMALGEIRLRDWWRVIRRELAAGLTLGTILGVIGISRIFLWHTLRGTYGPHYGVVALTIGCSLIGVVMFGTTAGSMLPFILRRCGLDPASASAPFVATLVDVTGLIIYFSVASVILRGILL
;
A
#
# COMPACT_ATOMS: atom_id res chain seq x y z
N MET A 1 33.54 11.88 -43.25
CA MET A 1 33.24 10.45 -43.45
C MET A 1 31.98 10.15 -42.68
N THR A 2 30.97 9.62 -43.37
CA THR A 2 29.60 9.31 -42.94
C THR A 2 29.55 8.45 -41.66
N HIS A 3 28.87 8.94 -40.62
CA HIS A 3 28.46 8.13 -39.46
C HIS A 3 27.30 7.21 -39.90
N LEU A 4 27.61 5.94 -40.16
CA LEU A 4 26.62 4.87 -40.33
C LEU A 4 26.39 4.23 -38.96
N THR A 5 25.38 4.71 -38.24
CA THR A 5 24.71 3.95 -37.17
C THR A 5 23.86 2.88 -37.85
N VAL A 6 24.35 1.65 -37.95
CA VAL A 6 23.54 0.50 -38.39
C VAL A 6 23.44 -0.45 -37.20
N GLY A 7 22.62 -0.07 -36.21
CA GLY A 7 22.06 -1.04 -35.27
C GLY A 7 20.96 -1.83 -36.00
N GLY A 8 20.82 -3.11 -35.67
CA GLY A 8 19.72 -3.94 -36.17
C GLY A 8 18.36 -3.39 -35.71
N HIS A 9 17.32 -3.68 -36.49
CA HIS A 9 15.97 -3.17 -36.23
C HIS A 9 15.23 -4.05 -35.21
N LEU A 10 14.67 -3.48 -34.15
CA LEU A 10 13.93 -4.20 -33.12
C LEU A 10 12.41 -4.00 -33.30
N LYS A 11 11.70 -5.10 -33.57
CA LYS A 11 10.23 -5.14 -33.63
C LYS A 11 9.67 -5.97 -32.47
N ILE A 12 8.83 -5.33 -31.65
CA ILE A 12 8.23 -5.94 -30.45
C ILE A 12 6.73 -6.18 -30.68
N TYR A 13 6.28 -7.41 -30.47
CA TYR A 13 4.86 -7.75 -30.36
C TYR A 13 4.43 -7.69 -28.90
N LEU A 14 3.78 -6.58 -28.52
CA LEU A 14 3.33 -6.33 -27.17
C LEU A 14 1.92 -6.88 -26.95
N GLY A 15 1.72 -7.62 -25.87
CA GLY A 15 0.39 -8.04 -25.43
C GLY A 15 0.12 -7.67 -23.98
N TYR A 16 -1.15 -7.55 -23.61
CA TYR A 16 -1.50 -7.22 -22.23
C TYR A 16 -1.51 -8.44 -21.29
N ALA A 17 -1.56 -9.65 -21.84
CA ALA A 17 -1.56 -10.90 -21.08
C ALA A 17 -1.06 -12.09 -21.92
N PRO A 18 -0.67 -13.21 -21.30
CA PRO A 18 -0.45 -14.48 -22.00
C PRO A 18 -1.71 -14.95 -22.74
N GLY A 19 -1.53 -15.55 -23.93
CA GLY A 19 -2.64 -16.12 -24.71
C GLY A 19 -3.38 -15.16 -25.66
N VAL A 20 -3.05 -13.87 -25.67
CA VAL A 20 -3.63 -12.91 -26.64
C VAL A 20 -3.25 -13.22 -28.09
N GLY A 21 -2.11 -13.88 -28.32
CA GLY A 21 -1.67 -14.34 -29.64
C GLY A 21 -0.34 -13.77 -30.14
N LYS A 22 0.49 -13.18 -29.26
CA LYS A 22 1.76 -12.53 -29.63
C LYS A 22 2.66 -13.40 -30.51
N THR A 23 3.00 -14.62 -30.05
CA THR A 23 3.83 -15.58 -30.79
C THR A 23 3.20 -15.98 -32.12
N TYR A 24 1.88 -16.13 -32.16
CA TYR A 24 1.18 -16.48 -33.40
C TYR A 24 1.31 -15.37 -34.45
N GLN A 25 1.09 -14.12 -34.05
CA GLN A 25 1.23 -12.97 -34.95
C GLN A 25 2.68 -12.79 -35.39
N MET A 26 3.64 -12.88 -34.46
CA MET A 26 5.07 -12.81 -34.77
C MET A 26 5.51 -13.86 -35.80
N LEU A 27 5.02 -15.09 -35.68
CA LEU A 27 5.32 -16.16 -36.63
C LEU A 27 4.60 -16.00 -37.96
N GLU A 28 3.42 -15.39 -38.01
CA GLU A 28 2.76 -15.03 -39.27
C GLU A 28 3.62 -14.03 -40.05
N ASP A 29 4.04 -12.95 -39.40
CA ASP A 29 4.94 -11.94 -39.98
C ASP A 29 6.28 -12.58 -40.42
N ALA A 30 6.85 -13.48 -39.62
CA ALA A 30 8.08 -14.21 -39.98
C ALA A 30 7.91 -15.12 -41.22
N ARG A 31 6.78 -15.81 -41.34
CA ARG A 31 6.46 -16.64 -42.52
C ARG A 31 6.26 -15.79 -43.76
N GLU A 32 5.60 -14.64 -43.63
CA GLU A 32 5.42 -13.70 -44.73
C GLU A 32 6.77 -13.16 -45.23
N LEU A 33 7.69 -12.81 -44.31
CA LEU A 33 9.05 -12.41 -44.65
C LEU A 33 9.81 -13.54 -45.36
N ASN A 34 9.74 -14.77 -44.85
CA ASN A 34 10.39 -15.94 -45.47
C ASN A 34 9.82 -16.23 -46.87
N ALA A 35 8.49 -16.12 -47.05
CA ALA A 35 7.83 -16.30 -48.35
C ALA A 35 8.23 -15.24 -49.38
N ARG A 36 8.60 -14.04 -48.93
CA ARG A 36 9.17 -12.96 -49.76
C ARG A 36 10.68 -13.13 -50.00
N GLY A 37 11.30 -14.21 -49.49
CA GLY A 37 12.71 -14.52 -49.67
C GLY A 37 13.66 -13.77 -48.72
N ALA A 38 13.18 -13.27 -47.57
CA ALA A 38 14.05 -12.68 -46.56
C ALA A 38 14.92 -13.75 -45.89
N ASP A 39 16.19 -13.42 -45.61
CA ASP A 39 17.10 -14.27 -44.85
C ASP A 39 16.74 -14.26 -43.36
N LEU A 40 15.95 -15.25 -42.93
CA LEU A 40 15.35 -15.30 -41.59
C LEU A 40 15.66 -16.62 -40.90
N VAL A 41 15.96 -16.55 -39.60
CA VAL A 41 16.12 -17.72 -38.74
C VAL A 41 15.27 -17.63 -37.47
N ILE A 42 14.80 -18.76 -36.99
CA ILE A 42 14.20 -18.90 -35.66
C ILE A 42 15.34 -19.14 -34.65
N GLY A 43 15.58 -18.17 -33.78
CA GLY A 43 16.56 -18.28 -32.69
C GLY A 43 16.00 -19.06 -31.51
N CYS A 44 14.88 -18.59 -30.94
CA CYS A 44 14.15 -19.32 -29.93
C CYS A 44 12.66 -18.98 -29.97
N VAL A 45 11.80 -20.01 -29.90
CA VAL A 45 10.34 -19.87 -29.80
C VAL A 45 9.83 -20.99 -28.89
N ASP A 46 9.08 -20.64 -27.85
CA ASP A 46 8.45 -21.64 -26.99
C ASP A 46 7.01 -21.94 -27.45
N SER A 47 6.83 -23.13 -28.01
CA SER A 47 5.51 -23.61 -28.44
C SER A 47 4.55 -23.90 -27.28
N HIS A 48 5.02 -24.02 -26.03
CA HIS A 48 4.23 -24.35 -24.85
C HIS A 48 3.32 -25.59 -25.04
N GLY A 49 3.74 -26.52 -25.91
CA GLY A 49 2.96 -27.72 -26.27
C GLY A 49 1.81 -27.50 -27.26
N ARG A 50 1.70 -26.30 -27.85
CA ARG A 50 0.65 -25.97 -28.82
C ARG A 50 1.00 -26.44 -30.24
N THR A 51 0.10 -27.23 -30.83
CA THR A 51 0.28 -27.79 -32.19
C THR A 51 0.25 -26.71 -33.28
N ASP A 52 -0.59 -25.68 -33.13
CA ASP A 52 -0.73 -24.59 -34.10
C ASP A 52 0.54 -23.72 -34.22
N ILE A 53 1.29 -23.55 -33.13
CA ILE A 53 2.60 -22.87 -33.15
C ILE A 53 3.66 -23.77 -33.82
N ARG A 54 3.63 -25.08 -33.56
CA ARG A 54 4.57 -26.04 -34.17
C ARG A 54 4.40 -26.13 -35.68
N GLU A 55 3.17 -26.24 -36.17
CA GLU A 55 2.85 -26.24 -37.61
C GLU A 55 3.37 -24.96 -38.31
N ARG A 56 3.37 -23.83 -37.61
CA ARG A 56 3.88 -22.56 -38.15
C ARG A 56 5.39 -22.47 -38.21
N LEU A 57 6.10 -23.20 -37.35
CA LEU A 57 7.55 -23.32 -37.41
C LEU A 57 8.02 -24.25 -38.54
N GLU A 58 7.14 -25.15 -39.03
CA GLU A 58 7.48 -26.04 -40.14
C GLU A 58 7.84 -25.25 -41.41
N GLY A 59 9.01 -25.55 -41.95
CA GLY A 59 9.56 -24.89 -43.14
C GLY A 59 10.38 -23.63 -42.87
N LEU A 60 10.54 -23.20 -41.62
CA LEU A 60 11.45 -22.10 -41.24
C LEU A 60 12.81 -22.65 -40.76
N GLU A 61 13.91 -22.01 -41.17
CA GLU A 61 15.25 -22.32 -40.66
C GLU A 61 15.29 -22.04 -39.15
N THR A 62 15.80 -22.97 -38.35
CA THR A 62 15.83 -22.86 -36.87
C THR A 62 17.23 -23.16 -36.34
N ILE A 63 17.74 -22.30 -35.46
CA ILE A 63 18.98 -22.55 -34.72
C ILE A 63 18.69 -23.53 -33.57
N HIS A 64 19.55 -24.53 -33.40
CA HIS A 64 19.45 -25.44 -32.26
C HIS A 64 19.73 -24.71 -30.94
N LEU A 65 18.84 -24.85 -29.97
CA LEU A 65 19.00 -24.27 -28.64
C LEU A 65 20.22 -24.86 -27.91
N LYS A 66 20.92 -24.01 -27.17
CA LYS A 66 22.07 -24.38 -26.35
C LYS A 66 21.59 -24.99 -25.04
N ARG A 67 22.08 -26.19 -24.71
CA ARG A 67 21.77 -26.85 -23.43
C ARG A 67 22.67 -26.33 -22.32
N VAL A 68 22.06 -25.79 -21.27
CA VAL A 68 22.74 -25.28 -20.08
C VAL A 68 22.40 -26.19 -18.89
N VAL A 69 23.42 -26.78 -18.28
CA VAL A 69 23.25 -27.72 -17.15
C VAL A 69 23.40 -26.98 -15.83
N ASN A 70 22.38 -27.09 -14.97
CA ASN A 70 22.32 -26.43 -13.67
C ASN A 70 22.00 -27.37 -12.51
N ARG A 71 22.23 -26.88 -11.28
CA ARG A 71 21.93 -27.62 -10.03
C ARG A 71 20.47 -28.09 -9.90
N GLY A 72 19.54 -27.53 -10.70
CA GLY A 72 18.12 -27.90 -10.73
C GLY A 72 17.63 -28.61 -12.00
N GLY A 73 18.51 -28.95 -12.96
CA GLY A 73 18.14 -29.61 -14.23
C GLY A 73 18.89 -29.06 -15.45
N THR A 74 18.56 -29.58 -16.64
CA THR A 74 19.06 -29.07 -17.94
C THR A 74 18.00 -28.16 -18.56
N ALA A 75 18.38 -26.94 -18.91
CA ALA A 75 17.54 -25.97 -19.62
C ALA A 75 18.03 -25.77 -21.06
N GLU A 76 17.15 -25.39 -21.97
CA GLU A 76 17.46 -25.04 -23.36
C GLU A 76 17.32 -23.53 -23.55
N GLU A 77 18.37 -22.87 -24.02
CA GLU A 77 18.46 -21.41 -24.17
C GLU A 77 18.91 -21.00 -25.58
N LEU A 78 18.71 -19.73 -25.94
CA LEU A 78 19.15 -19.16 -27.22
C LEU A 78 20.66 -19.32 -27.41
N ASP A 79 21.09 -19.90 -28.53
CA ASP A 79 22.50 -19.95 -28.91
C ASP A 79 22.89 -18.69 -29.70
N VAL A 80 23.23 -17.63 -28.97
CA VAL A 80 23.62 -16.33 -29.56
C VAL A 80 24.82 -16.47 -30.49
N ASP A 81 25.82 -17.28 -30.12
CA ASP A 81 27.01 -17.47 -30.94
C ASP A 81 26.68 -18.17 -32.27
N ALA A 82 25.74 -19.12 -32.27
CA ALA A 82 25.28 -19.77 -33.48
C ALA A 82 24.50 -18.80 -34.39
N VAL A 83 23.65 -17.95 -33.82
CA VAL A 83 22.96 -16.89 -34.59
C VAL A 83 23.97 -15.92 -35.19
N LEU A 84 24.96 -15.46 -34.43
CA LEU A 84 26.01 -14.56 -34.92
C LEU A 84 26.86 -15.19 -36.02
N ARG A 85 27.22 -16.47 -35.90
CA ARG A 85 27.93 -17.22 -36.95
C ARG A 85 27.10 -17.38 -38.21
N ARG A 86 25.77 -17.56 -38.08
CA ARG A 86 24.84 -17.64 -39.21
C ARG A 86 24.60 -16.29 -39.87
N SER A 87 24.74 -15.20 -39.11
CA SER A 87 24.57 -13.80 -39.55
C SER A 87 23.31 -13.59 -40.42
N PRO A 88 22.12 -14.01 -39.94
CA PRO A 88 20.88 -13.82 -40.67
C PRO A 88 20.54 -12.33 -40.77
N ARG A 89 19.72 -11.94 -41.75
CA ARG A 89 19.12 -10.59 -41.75
C ARG A 89 18.12 -10.41 -40.63
N VAL A 90 17.26 -11.41 -40.39
CA VAL A 90 16.20 -11.38 -39.38
C VAL A 90 16.31 -12.59 -38.44
N CYS A 91 16.22 -12.38 -37.13
CA CYS A 91 16.14 -13.45 -36.13
C CYS A 91 14.89 -13.31 -35.26
N VAL A 92 14.17 -14.41 -35.08
CA VAL A 92 12.98 -14.49 -34.21
C VAL A 92 13.39 -14.98 -32.83
N VAL A 93 13.07 -14.20 -31.80
CA VAL A 93 13.43 -14.47 -30.40
C VAL A 93 12.19 -14.24 -29.52
N ASP A 94 11.54 -15.29 -29.06
CA ASP A 94 10.34 -15.19 -28.23
C ASP A 94 10.68 -14.88 -26.75
N GLU A 95 9.72 -14.30 -26.04
CA GLU A 95 9.77 -13.97 -24.61
C GLU A 95 10.96 -13.10 -24.17
N LEU A 96 10.96 -11.82 -24.56
CA LEU A 96 12.02 -10.86 -24.27
C LEU A 96 12.39 -10.74 -22.78
N ALA A 97 11.39 -10.93 -21.89
CA ALA A 97 11.53 -10.81 -20.44
C ALA A 97 12.24 -12.00 -19.76
N HIS A 98 12.36 -13.13 -20.48
CA HIS A 98 12.84 -14.40 -19.95
C HIS A 98 14.16 -14.25 -19.20
N SER A 99 14.22 -14.88 -18.03
CA SER A 99 15.45 -15.02 -17.25
C SER A 99 16.20 -16.26 -17.70
N ASN A 100 17.35 -16.06 -18.32
CA ASN A 100 18.17 -17.15 -18.79
C ASN A 100 18.57 -18.07 -17.62
N ALA A 101 18.65 -19.36 -17.90
CA ALA A 101 19.06 -20.35 -16.91
C ALA A 101 20.39 -19.96 -16.24
N PRO A 102 20.56 -20.20 -14.92
CA PRO A 102 21.83 -19.98 -14.23
C PRO A 102 23.03 -20.55 -15.00
N GLY A 103 24.22 -19.93 -14.96
CA GLY A 103 25.36 -20.41 -15.75
C GLY A 103 25.33 -20.09 -17.24
N SER A 104 24.27 -19.46 -17.75
CA SER A 104 24.29 -18.77 -19.06
C SER A 104 25.23 -17.55 -19.00
N GLU A 105 25.79 -17.15 -20.13
CA GLU A 105 26.72 -16.01 -20.23
C GLU A 105 26.04 -14.69 -19.79
N ARG A 106 24.76 -14.54 -20.13
CA ARG A 106 23.93 -13.38 -19.80
C ARG A 106 22.74 -13.83 -18.96
N GLN A 107 22.29 -12.97 -18.06
CA GLN A 107 21.24 -13.31 -17.10
C GLN A 107 19.83 -13.15 -17.68
N LYS A 108 19.67 -12.34 -18.72
CA LYS A 108 18.38 -11.99 -19.31
C LYS A 108 18.40 -12.11 -20.82
N ARG A 109 17.32 -12.61 -21.42
CA ARG A 109 17.19 -12.77 -22.87
C ARG A 109 17.27 -11.44 -23.63
N TRP A 110 16.80 -10.35 -23.03
CA TRP A 110 16.95 -9.03 -23.64
C TRP A 110 18.42 -8.60 -23.81
N GLN A 111 19.34 -9.09 -22.97
CA GLN A 111 20.78 -8.85 -23.14
C GLN A 111 21.33 -9.64 -24.33
N ASP A 112 20.77 -10.82 -24.62
CA ASP A 112 21.11 -11.58 -25.82
C ASP A 112 20.62 -10.88 -27.08
N VAL A 113 19.39 -10.35 -27.04
CA VAL A 113 18.81 -9.54 -28.12
C VAL A 113 19.66 -8.30 -28.40
N GLU A 114 20.13 -7.60 -27.36
CA GLU A 114 21.02 -6.43 -27.51
C GLU A 114 22.30 -6.77 -28.29
N VAL A 115 22.92 -7.92 -28.00
CA VAL A 115 24.12 -8.36 -28.74
C VAL A 115 23.81 -8.64 -30.22
N LEU A 116 22.67 -9.25 -30.51
CA LEU A 116 22.25 -9.49 -31.90
C LEU A 116 21.93 -8.19 -32.64
N LEU A 117 21.27 -7.24 -31.98
CA LEU A 117 21.00 -5.91 -32.54
C LEU A 117 22.29 -5.15 -32.83
N HIS A 118 23.27 -5.20 -31.93
CA HIS A 118 24.59 -4.58 -32.13
C HIS A 118 25.38 -5.21 -33.29
N ALA A 119 25.10 -6.47 -33.63
CA ALA A 119 25.64 -7.14 -34.81
C ALA A 119 24.91 -6.77 -36.12
N GLY A 120 23.89 -5.90 -36.07
CA GLY A 120 23.12 -5.45 -37.23
C GLY A 120 21.98 -6.40 -37.63
N ILE A 121 21.61 -7.37 -36.79
CA ILE A 121 20.55 -8.35 -37.07
C ILE A 121 19.20 -7.76 -36.67
N GLU A 122 18.20 -7.79 -37.56
CA GLU A 122 16.83 -7.38 -37.24
C GLU A 122 16.18 -8.42 -36.31
N ILE A 123 15.55 -8.00 -35.21
CA ILE A 123 14.95 -8.89 -34.20
C ILE A 123 13.43 -8.75 -34.17
N LEU A 124 12.74 -9.87 -34.29
CA LEU A 124 11.31 -10.02 -34.02
C LEU A 124 11.14 -10.68 -32.64
N THR A 125 10.51 -10.01 -31.68
CA THR A 125 10.36 -10.53 -30.31
C THR A 125 8.99 -10.27 -29.69
N THR A 126 8.62 -11.02 -28.65
CA THR A 126 7.36 -10.81 -27.92
C THR A 126 7.59 -10.46 -26.45
N MET A 127 6.67 -9.68 -25.88
CA MET A 127 6.65 -9.42 -24.44
C MET A 127 5.24 -9.08 -23.95
N ASN A 128 4.99 -9.20 -22.64
CA ASN A 128 3.78 -8.66 -22.04
C ASN A 128 4.03 -7.29 -21.41
N VAL A 129 2.98 -6.47 -21.33
CA VAL A 129 3.06 -5.15 -20.66
C VAL A 129 3.47 -5.27 -19.19
N GLN A 130 3.07 -6.36 -18.52
CA GLN A 130 3.41 -6.60 -17.11
C GLN A 130 4.91 -6.79 -16.90
N ASP A 131 5.66 -7.13 -17.95
CA ASP A 131 7.08 -7.41 -17.88
C ASP A 131 7.91 -6.10 -17.93
N LEU A 132 7.29 -4.93 -18.12
CA LEU A 132 8.00 -3.64 -18.06
C LEU A 132 8.40 -3.29 -16.63
N ALA A 133 9.69 -2.96 -16.45
CA ALA A 133 10.25 -2.71 -15.12
C ALA A 133 9.52 -1.58 -14.37
N SER A 134 9.21 -0.46 -15.04
CA SER A 134 8.49 0.68 -14.44
C SER A 134 7.08 0.34 -13.93
N LEU A 135 6.45 -0.70 -14.46
CA LEU A 135 5.08 -1.09 -14.12
C LEU A 135 5.00 -2.12 -12.99
N SER A 136 6.12 -2.66 -12.54
CA SER A 136 6.17 -3.77 -11.57
C SER A 136 5.32 -3.53 -10.31
N ASP A 137 5.39 -2.32 -9.73
CA ASP A 137 4.62 -1.97 -8.52
C ASP A 137 3.12 -1.81 -8.82
N GLN A 138 2.78 -1.23 -9.96
CA GLN A 138 1.39 -1.08 -10.40
C GLN A 138 0.76 -2.45 -10.69
N ILE A 139 1.50 -3.36 -11.30
CA ILE A 139 1.08 -4.74 -11.56
C ILE A 139 0.91 -5.50 -10.23
N TRP A 140 1.80 -5.30 -9.25
CA TRP A 140 1.66 -5.90 -7.92
C TRP A 140 0.38 -5.46 -7.23
N GLN A 141 0.05 -4.16 -7.27
CA GLN A 141 -1.20 -3.63 -6.70
C GLN A 141 -2.45 -4.18 -7.40
N LEU A 142 -2.39 -4.35 -8.72
CA LEU A 142 -3.53 -4.85 -9.51
C LEU A 142 -3.75 -6.37 -9.38
N THR A 143 -2.66 -7.16 -9.33
CA THR A 143 -2.71 -8.63 -9.46
C THR A 143 -2.37 -9.38 -8.16
N GLY A 144 -1.67 -8.73 -7.23
CA GLY A 144 -1.07 -9.39 -6.07
C GLY A 144 0.00 -10.42 -6.43
N LEU A 145 0.62 -10.33 -7.63
CA LEU A 145 1.72 -11.18 -8.10
C LEU A 145 2.98 -10.36 -8.38
N ARG A 146 4.12 -10.78 -7.83
CA ARG A 146 5.40 -10.11 -8.04
C ARG A 146 5.98 -10.56 -9.37
N VAL A 147 6.12 -9.63 -10.30
CA VAL A 147 6.82 -9.85 -11.58
C VAL A 147 8.30 -10.06 -11.28
N ARG A 148 8.82 -11.24 -11.61
CA ARG A 148 10.25 -11.59 -11.42
C ARG A 148 11.07 -11.38 -12.69
N GLU A 149 10.39 -11.39 -13.83
CA GLU A 149 10.98 -11.30 -15.16
C GLU A 149 10.65 -9.94 -15.75
N THR A 150 11.65 -9.06 -15.78
CA THR A 150 11.46 -7.66 -16.18
C THR A 150 12.36 -7.26 -17.34
N VAL A 151 11.83 -6.40 -18.20
CA VAL A 151 12.50 -5.73 -19.32
C VAL A 151 12.65 -4.25 -18.97
N PRO A 152 13.86 -3.66 -19.13
CA PRO A 152 14.05 -2.23 -18.95
C PRO A 152 13.23 -1.39 -19.93
N ASP A 153 12.65 -0.29 -19.44
CA ASP A 153 11.81 0.61 -20.23
C ASP A 153 12.53 1.22 -21.44
N TRP A 154 13.82 1.50 -21.33
CA TRP A 154 14.61 2.08 -22.42
C TRP A 154 14.65 1.16 -23.66
N LEU A 155 14.68 -0.17 -23.47
CA LEU A 155 14.73 -1.12 -24.58
C LEU A 155 13.40 -1.15 -25.34
N PHE A 156 12.29 -1.05 -24.61
CA PHE A 156 10.96 -0.92 -25.20
C PHE A 156 10.80 0.41 -25.96
N GLN A 157 11.32 1.51 -25.41
CA GLN A 157 11.28 2.83 -26.04
C GLN A 157 12.17 2.92 -27.30
N GLN A 158 13.32 2.24 -27.28
CA GLN A 158 14.27 2.19 -28.41
C GLN A 158 13.85 1.24 -29.52
N ALA A 159 12.85 0.36 -29.30
CA ALA A 159 12.33 -0.47 -30.38
C ALA A 159 11.97 0.39 -31.59
N ASP A 160 12.18 -0.10 -32.79
CA ASP A 160 11.84 0.61 -34.02
C ASP A 160 10.36 0.45 -34.37
N GLU A 161 9.75 -0.67 -33.98
CA GLU A 161 8.33 -0.97 -34.21
C GLU A 161 7.73 -1.69 -33.00
N VAL A 162 6.56 -1.24 -32.54
CA VAL A 162 5.78 -1.92 -31.49
C VAL A 162 4.40 -2.24 -32.06
N VAL A 163 4.09 -3.52 -32.14
CA VAL A 163 2.80 -4.04 -32.62
C VAL A 163 1.99 -4.51 -31.42
N ILE A 164 0.84 -3.88 -31.19
CA ILE A 164 -0.09 -4.33 -30.14
C ILE A 164 -0.86 -5.54 -30.66
N VAL A 165 -0.74 -6.67 -29.97
CA VAL A 165 -1.55 -7.87 -30.21
C VAL A 165 -2.67 -7.91 -29.18
N ASP A 166 -3.86 -7.53 -29.62
CA ASP A 166 -5.01 -7.30 -28.76
C ASP A 166 -6.17 -8.27 -29.03
N VAL A 167 -6.84 -8.66 -27.95
CA VAL A 167 -8.05 -9.49 -27.94
C VAL A 167 -8.96 -8.93 -26.83
N THR A 168 -10.27 -9.09 -26.94
CA THR A 168 -11.14 -8.64 -25.84
C THR A 168 -10.92 -9.52 -24.59
N PRO A 169 -10.95 -8.95 -23.37
CA PRO A 169 -10.79 -9.74 -22.13
C PRO A 169 -11.70 -10.98 -22.06
N ARG A 170 -12.96 -10.85 -22.49
CA ARG A 170 -13.92 -11.97 -22.56
C ARG A 170 -13.49 -13.06 -23.55
N ALA A 171 -12.99 -12.69 -24.72
CA ALA A 171 -12.49 -13.68 -25.68
C ALA A 171 -11.23 -14.37 -25.18
N LEU A 172 -10.37 -13.68 -24.42
CA LEU A 172 -9.20 -14.28 -23.78
C LEU A 172 -9.60 -15.28 -22.69
N LEU A 173 -10.57 -14.93 -21.84
CA LEU A 173 -11.12 -15.84 -20.83
C LEU A 173 -11.73 -17.09 -21.48
N HIS A 174 -12.50 -16.93 -22.55
CA HIS A 174 -13.10 -18.05 -23.28
C HIS A 174 -12.04 -18.95 -23.94
N ARG A 175 -10.90 -18.39 -24.39
CA ARG A 175 -9.75 -19.18 -24.87
C ARG A 175 -9.10 -19.97 -23.73
N LEU A 176 -9.03 -19.40 -22.52
CA LEU A 176 -8.52 -20.08 -21.34
C LEU A 176 -9.42 -21.25 -20.92
N GLU A 177 -10.74 -21.04 -20.88
CA GLU A 177 -11.75 -22.05 -20.54
C GLU A 177 -11.68 -23.27 -21.47
N ARG A 178 -11.43 -23.03 -22.76
CA ARG A 178 -11.26 -24.08 -23.77
C ARG A 178 -9.91 -24.80 -23.71
N GLY A 179 -9.01 -24.42 -22.79
CA GLY A 179 -7.70 -25.05 -22.62
C GLY A 179 -6.68 -24.71 -23.73
N VAL A 180 -6.90 -23.64 -24.50
CA VAL A 180 -6.07 -23.28 -25.66
C VAL A 180 -4.80 -22.52 -25.26
N ILE A 181 -4.74 -21.98 -24.04
CA ILE A 181 -3.63 -21.13 -23.55
C ILE A 181 -2.62 -21.93 -22.70
N TYR A 182 -3.06 -22.83 -21.83
CA TYR A 182 -2.18 -23.64 -20.96
C TYR A 182 -2.61 -25.11 -20.91
N PRO A 183 -1.72 -26.08 -21.21
CA PRO A 183 -2.04 -27.50 -21.16
C PRO A 183 -2.00 -28.15 -19.75
N SER A 184 -1.41 -27.50 -18.73
CA SER A 184 -1.12 -28.13 -17.42
C SER A 184 -1.88 -27.52 -16.23
N GLU A 185 -2.30 -28.38 -15.29
CA GLU A 185 -3.05 -27.98 -14.07
C GLU A 185 -2.27 -27.01 -13.16
N LYS A 186 -0.93 -27.08 -13.14
CA LYS A 186 -0.08 -26.19 -12.32
C LYS A 186 -0.08 -24.74 -12.77
N ALA A 187 -0.29 -24.46 -14.06
CA ALA A 187 -0.35 -23.09 -14.56
C ALA A 187 -1.63 -22.35 -14.11
N ARG A 188 -2.73 -23.08 -13.83
CA ARG A 188 -4.03 -22.48 -13.46
C ARG A 188 -4.03 -21.81 -12.09
N SER A 189 -3.22 -22.27 -11.12
CA SER A 189 -3.22 -21.72 -9.76
C SER A 189 -2.51 -20.37 -9.63
N GLU A 190 -1.42 -20.15 -10.36
CA GLU A 190 -0.70 -18.86 -10.38
C GLU A 190 -1.36 -17.88 -11.37
N SER A 191 -1.85 -18.39 -12.49
CA SER A 191 -2.51 -17.59 -13.52
C SER A 191 -3.91 -17.10 -13.13
N GLY A 192 -4.62 -17.81 -12.24
CA GLY A 192 -6.01 -17.48 -11.89
C GLY A 192 -6.25 -16.08 -11.32
N ARG A 193 -5.21 -15.39 -10.83
CA ARG A 193 -5.28 -13.99 -10.36
C ARG A 193 -5.18 -12.97 -11.49
N ILE A 194 -4.44 -13.27 -12.56
CA ILE A 194 -4.30 -12.41 -13.75
C ILE A 194 -5.53 -12.53 -14.66
N PHE A 195 -6.09 -13.74 -14.78
CA PHE A 195 -7.26 -14.02 -15.61
C PHE A 195 -8.59 -13.70 -14.91
N GLN A 196 -8.69 -12.50 -14.34
CA GLN A 196 -9.94 -11.90 -13.88
C GLN A 196 -10.32 -10.76 -14.83
N GLU A 197 -11.58 -10.66 -15.23
CA GLU A 197 -12.02 -9.64 -16.20
C GLU A 197 -11.59 -8.21 -15.83
N PRO A 198 -11.73 -7.74 -14.57
CA PRO A 198 -11.28 -6.39 -14.19
C PRO A 198 -9.77 -6.19 -14.33
N VAL A 199 -8.99 -7.20 -13.98
CA VAL A 199 -7.52 -7.17 -14.06
C VAL A 199 -7.08 -7.15 -15.52
N LEU A 200 -7.68 -7.97 -16.38
CA LEU A 200 -7.40 -8.00 -17.81
C LEU A 200 -7.77 -6.68 -18.51
N VAL A 201 -8.86 -6.01 -18.08
CA VAL A 201 -9.22 -4.67 -18.58
C VAL A 201 -8.14 -3.66 -18.22
N ALA A 202 -7.67 -3.64 -16.96
CA ALA A 202 -6.61 -2.74 -16.52
C ALA A 202 -5.28 -2.99 -17.25
N LEU A 203 -4.88 -4.25 -17.41
CA LEU A 203 -3.67 -4.62 -18.16
C LEU A 203 -3.77 -4.19 -19.63
N ARG A 204 -4.95 -4.35 -20.26
CA ARG A 204 -5.18 -3.92 -21.64
C ARG A 204 -5.05 -2.41 -21.79
N GLU A 205 -5.60 -1.64 -20.84
CA GLU A 205 -5.44 -0.19 -20.79
C GLU A 205 -3.96 0.22 -20.66
N LEU A 206 -3.21 -0.45 -19.77
CA LEU A 206 -1.78 -0.22 -19.61
C LEU A 206 -1.00 -0.48 -20.91
N ALA A 207 -1.29 -1.58 -21.61
CA ALA A 207 -0.61 -1.91 -22.87
C ALA A 207 -0.84 -0.85 -23.95
N ILE A 208 -2.08 -0.36 -24.07
CA ILE A 208 -2.45 0.72 -25.00
C ILE A 208 -1.72 2.00 -24.62
N ARG A 209 -1.73 2.38 -23.34
CA ARG A 209 -1.09 3.60 -22.84
C ARG A 209 0.41 3.59 -23.08
N GLN A 210 1.10 2.49 -22.78
CA GLN A 210 2.55 2.39 -22.97
C GLN A 210 2.93 2.48 -24.44
N THR A 211 2.14 1.87 -25.33
CA THR A 211 2.40 1.97 -26.77
C THR A 211 2.19 3.39 -27.29
N ALA A 212 1.15 4.09 -26.81
CA ALA A 212 0.92 5.49 -27.14
C ALA A 212 2.08 6.38 -26.69
N GLN A 213 2.59 6.17 -25.46
CA GLN A 213 3.74 6.90 -24.93
C GLN A 213 5.02 6.63 -25.73
N ALA A 214 5.28 5.38 -26.12
CA ALA A 214 6.41 5.04 -26.98
C ALA A 214 6.31 5.72 -28.36
N LEU A 215 5.11 5.81 -28.93
CA LEU A 215 4.88 6.49 -30.20
C LEU A 215 5.09 8.00 -30.09
N GLU A 216 4.60 8.64 -29.02
CA GLU A 216 4.81 10.07 -28.74
C GLU A 216 6.30 10.42 -28.54
N ALA A 217 7.04 9.56 -27.83
CA ALA A 217 8.48 9.73 -27.61
C ALA A 217 9.26 9.74 -28.93
N ARG A 218 8.84 8.96 -29.93
CA ARG A 218 9.43 8.94 -31.27
C ARG A 218 9.09 10.19 -32.09
N GLN A 219 7.84 10.67 -32.04
CA GLN A 219 7.44 11.86 -32.80
C GLN A 219 8.09 13.15 -32.28
N THR A 220 8.41 13.21 -30.99
CA THR A 220 9.00 14.40 -30.36
C THR A 220 10.52 14.46 -30.44
N GLY A 221 11.19 13.43 -30.99
CA GLY A 221 12.64 13.42 -31.22
C GLY A 221 13.50 13.41 -29.95
N LYS A 222 12.91 13.17 -28.76
CA LYS A 222 13.63 13.20 -27.48
C LYS A 222 14.56 11.99 -27.24
N ALA A 223 14.43 10.93 -28.03
CA ALA A 223 15.16 9.67 -27.81
C ALA A 223 16.62 9.63 -28.30
N GLN A 224 17.18 10.73 -28.83
CA GLN A 224 18.52 10.75 -29.47
C GLN A 224 19.46 11.84 -28.93
N LEU A 225 19.51 12.05 -27.61
CA LEU A 225 20.61 12.82 -27.02
C LEU A 225 21.86 11.92 -26.86
N PRO A 226 23.04 12.29 -27.40
CA PRO A 226 24.30 11.57 -27.14
C PRO A 226 24.65 11.57 -25.64
N GLU A 227 25.28 10.51 -25.12
CA GLU A 227 25.74 10.38 -23.71
C GLU A 227 26.56 11.57 -23.17
N SER A 228 27.14 12.39 -24.05
CA SER A 228 27.88 13.61 -23.71
C SER A 228 26.98 14.83 -23.41
N GLN A 229 25.69 14.76 -23.74
CA GLN A 229 24.68 15.81 -23.51
C GLN A 229 23.52 15.33 -22.61
N ALA A 230 23.51 14.06 -22.21
CA ALA A 230 22.56 13.57 -21.23
C ALA A 230 22.85 14.22 -19.87
N GLU A 231 21.81 14.77 -19.23
CA GLU A 231 21.85 15.23 -17.85
C GLU A 231 22.43 14.10 -16.96
N LYS A 232 23.26 14.44 -15.98
CA LYS A 232 23.88 13.47 -15.06
C LYS A 232 23.59 13.88 -13.64
N ILE A 233 22.89 13.02 -12.92
CA ILE A 233 22.47 13.23 -11.54
C ILE A 233 23.38 12.42 -10.63
N LEU A 234 23.97 13.08 -9.64
CA LEU A 234 24.79 12.44 -8.61
C LEU A 234 24.14 12.58 -7.24
N VAL A 235 23.96 11.47 -6.54
CA VAL A 235 23.32 11.40 -5.22
C VAL A 235 24.36 11.09 -4.16
N ASN A 236 24.50 11.95 -3.15
CA ASN A 236 25.34 11.65 -2.00
C ASN A 236 24.61 10.73 -1.02
N VAL A 237 25.16 9.54 -0.79
CA VAL A 237 24.64 8.54 0.14
C VAL A 237 25.23 8.80 1.52
N THR A 238 24.38 8.86 2.54
CA THR A 238 24.81 8.95 3.95
C THR A 238 24.07 7.92 4.81
N ALA A 239 24.41 7.86 6.09
CA ALA A 239 23.68 7.03 7.07
C ALA A 239 22.29 7.60 7.40
N ASP A 240 22.00 8.82 6.96
CA ASP A 240 20.74 9.50 7.25
C ASP A 240 19.54 8.80 6.57
N PRO A 241 18.44 8.52 7.29
CA PRO A 241 17.24 7.90 6.73
C PRO A 241 16.67 8.60 5.47
N SER A 242 16.82 9.92 5.38
CA SER A 242 16.37 10.73 4.25
C SER A 242 17.06 10.38 2.94
N THR A 243 18.22 9.71 3.00
CA THR A 243 18.94 9.19 1.83
C THR A 243 18.06 8.24 1.02
N ALA A 244 17.20 7.44 1.64
CA ALA A 244 16.30 6.54 0.91
C ALA A 244 15.21 7.31 0.12
N MET A 245 14.73 8.44 0.64
CA MET A 245 13.84 9.33 -0.12
C MET A 245 14.60 10.04 -1.24
N LEU A 246 15.82 10.51 -0.97
CA LEU A 246 16.67 11.17 -1.94
C LEU A 246 16.95 10.26 -3.15
N LEU A 247 17.28 8.98 -2.92
CA LEU A 247 17.48 7.97 -3.96
C LEU A 247 16.21 7.76 -4.81
N ARG A 248 15.02 7.66 -4.18
CA ARG A 248 13.74 7.54 -4.90
C ARG A 248 13.41 8.79 -5.73
N ARG A 249 13.68 9.97 -5.20
CA ARG A 249 13.45 11.24 -5.91
C ARG A 249 14.42 11.39 -7.07
N ALA A 250 15.70 11.17 -6.84
CA ALA A 250 16.73 11.21 -7.86
C ALA A 250 16.42 10.22 -8.99
N ARG A 251 15.96 8.99 -8.68
CA ARG A 251 15.53 8.04 -9.71
C ARG A 251 14.39 8.56 -10.56
N ARG A 252 13.33 9.10 -9.94
CA ARG A 252 12.18 9.68 -10.65
C ARG A 252 12.58 10.86 -11.54
N VAL A 253 13.43 11.75 -11.03
CA VAL A 253 13.94 12.89 -11.81
C VAL A 253 14.81 12.38 -12.96
N ALA A 254 15.65 11.37 -12.71
CA ALA A 254 16.47 10.74 -13.74
C ALA A 254 15.63 10.10 -14.85
N ASP A 255 14.57 9.37 -14.48
CA ASP A 255 13.62 8.80 -15.44
C ASP A 255 12.92 9.87 -16.27
N HIS A 256 12.52 10.97 -15.63
CA HIS A 256 11.84 12.07 -16.31
C HIS A 256 12.77 12.84 -17.28
N LEU A 257 14.02 13.06 -16.88
CA LEU A 257 15.02 13.78 -17.66
C LEU A 257 15.82 12.87 -18.61
N GLN A 258 15.57 11.56 -18.58
CA GLN A 258 16.42 10.55 -19.22
C GLN A 258 17.91 10.72 -18.87
N ALA A 259 18.16 11.06 -17.60
CA ALA A 259 19.48 11.38 -17.07
C ALA A 259 20.17 10.12 -16.51
N VAL A 260 21.51 10.09 -16.55
CA VAL A 260 22.28 9.04 -15.86
C VAL A 260 22.35 9.38 -14.38
N CYS A 261 21.81 8.52 -13.51
CA CYS A 261 21.83 8.69 -12.07
C CYS A 261 22.93 7.82 -11.45
N ILE A 262 23.78 8.39 -10.58
CA ILE A 262 24.84 7.67 -9.86
C ILE A 262 24.70 7.98 -8.37
N ALA A 263 24.87 6.99 -7.50
CA ALA A 263 24.87 7.15 -6.05
C ALA A 263 26.28 6.93 -5.48
N VAL A 264 26.73 7.83 -4.61
CA VAL A 264 28.11 7.81 -4.11
C VAL A 264 28.15 7.95 -2.60
N TYR A 265 28.92 7.08 -1.95
CA TYR A 265 29.29 7.23 -0.55
C TYR A 265 30.75 7.66 -0.42
N ILE A 266 31.02 8.67 0.42
CA ILE A 266 32.38 9.19 0.62
C ILE A 266 32.90 8.79 1.99
N HIS A 267 34.02 8.09 1.99
CA HIS A 267 34.73 7.63 3.17
C HIS A 267 35.92 8.55 3.49
N SER A 268 35.89 9.24 4.64
CA SER A 268 37.02 10.04 5.12
C SER A 268 37.92 9.28 6.10
N LYS A 269 39.25 9.43 5.94
CA LYS A 269 40.27 8.79 6.79
C LYS A 269 40.47 9.48 8.15
N GLU A 270 40.01 10.72 8.33
CA GLU A 270 40.16 11.46 9.60
C GLU A 270 39.02 11.18 10.59
N GLU A 271 37.90 10.60 10.13
CA GLU A 271 36.72 10.27 10.94
C GLU A 271 36.79 8.89 11.64
N SER A 272 37.99 8.34 11.84
CA SER A 272 38.14 7.14 12.69
C SER A 272 37.77 7.40 14.18
N SER A 273 37.42 8.63 14.54
CA SER A 273 36.99 9.03 15.88
C SER A 273 35.56 9.62 15.96
N ALA A 274 34.81 9.74 14.86
CA ALA A 274 33.51 10.44 14.86
C ALA A 274 32.36 9.79 14.06
N VAL A 275 32.57 8.67 13.36
CA VAL A 275 31.45 7.85 12.85
C VAL A 275 31.32 6.62 13.76
N PRO A 276 30.23 6.49 14.54
CA PRO A 276 29.98 5.30 15.34
C PRO A 276 29.98 4.06 14.46
N ALA A 277 30.52 2.94 14.95
CA ALA A 277 30.49 1.65 14.25
C ALA A 277 29.07 1.18 13.85
N GLU A 278 28.03 1.83 14.39
CA GLU A 278 26.60 1.58 14.17
C GLU A 278 26.07 2.08 12.80
N ASP A 279 26.73 3.02 12.13
CA ASP A 279 26.19 3.65 10.91
C ASP A 279 26.57 2.96 9.59
N ARG A 280 27.64 2.16 9.58
CA ARG A 280 28.05 1.34 8.42
C ARG A 280 26.95 0.43 7.87
N PRO A 281 26.24 -0.38 8.69
CA PRO A 281 25.15 -1.22 8.17
C PRO A 281 24.01 -0.39 7.55
N THR A 282 23.78 0.84 8.03
CA THR A 282 22.75 1.75 7.49
C THR A 282 23.14 2.29 6.12
N VAL A 283 24.41 2.69 5.94
CA VAL A 283 24.95 3.11 4.64
C VAL A 283 24.91 1.95 3.64
N ASP A 284 25.36 0.75 4.03
CA ASP A 284 25.32 -0.44 3.17
C ASP A 284 23.89 -0.78 2.75
N ARG A 285 22.90 -0.59 3.65
CA ARG A 285 21.49 -0.74 3.31
C ARG A 285 21.02 0.29 2.28
N HIS A 286 21.46 1.54 2.38
CA HIS A 286 21.13 2.58 1.39
C HIS A 286 21.82 2.34 0.04
N LEU A 287 23.06 1.86 0.02
CA LEU A 287 23.75 1.47 -1.22
C LEU A 287 23.01 0.30 -1.91
N ARG A 288 22.67 -0.76 -1.17
CA ARG A 288 21.84 -1.86 -1.71
C ARG A 288 20.47 -1.38 -2.18
N PHE A 289 19.87 -0.41 -1.49
CA PHE A 289 18.62 0.20 -1.91
C PHE A 289 18.76 0.99 -3.22
N ALA A 290 19.87 1.70 -3.40
CA ALA A 290 20.21 2.35 -4.68
C ALA A 290 20.39 1.33 -5.81
N GLU A 291 21.08 0.22 -5.55
CA GLU A 291 21.22 -0.90 -6.49
C GLU A 291 19.86 -1.49 -6.88
N ASN A 292 18.95 -1.68 -5.92
CA ASN A 292 17.57 -2.13 -6.19
C ASN A 292 16.78 -1.14 -7.06
N LEU A 293 17.09 0.16 -6.97
CA LEU A 293 16.54 1.20 -7.83
C LEU A 293 17.27 1.32 -9.18
N HIS A 294 18.23 0.44 -9.45
CA HIS A 294 19.07 0.43 -10.66
C HIS A 294 19.95 1.69 -10.79
N ILE A 295 20.36 2.26 -9.65
CA ILE A 295 21.31 3.36 -9.58
C ILE A 295 22.70 2.76 -9.32
N PRO A 296 23.68 2.90 -10.24
CA PRO A 296 25.07 2.51 -9.99
C PRO A 296 25.62 3.17 -8.73
N THR A 297 26.26 2.38 -7.87
CA THR A 297 26.85 2.86 -6.62
C THR A 297 28.37 2.85 -6.66
N GLU A 298 29.03 3.92 -6.23
CA GLU A 298 30.49 3.97 -6.06
C GLU A 298 30.89 4.46 -4.66
N ILE A 299 31.97 3.90 -4.11
CA ILE A 299 32.56 4.34 -2.83
C ILE A 299 33.85 5.12 -3.13
N ILE A 300 33.93 6.34 -2.63
CA ILE A 300 35.06 7.25 -2.86
C ILE A 300 35.80 7.51 -1.56
N HIS A 301 37.12 7.62 -1.65
CA HIS A 301 37.97 7.96 -0.51
C HIS A 301 38.55 9.36 -0.67
N GLY A 302 38.37 10.21 0.34
CA GLY A 302 38.87 11.59 0.33
C GLY A 302 39.17 12.11 1.73
N LYS A 303 40.08 13.09 1.86
CA LYS A 303 40.36 13.72 3.16
C LYS A 303 39.22 14.64 3.59
N ASN A 304 38.82 15.54 2.68
CA ASN A 304 37.64 16.38 2.82
C ASN A 304 36.48 15.78 2.01
N ARG A 305 35.33 15.57 2.67
CA ARG A 305 34.14 14.95 2.07
C ARG A 305 33.52 15.84 0.97
N ALA A 306 33.44 17.16 1.20
CA ALA A 306 32.82 18.08 0.26
C ALA A 306 33.67 18.21 -1.02
N GLU A 307 34.98 18.39 -0.86
CA GLU A 307 35.94 18.47 -1.96
C GLU A 307 35.94 17.19 -2.80
N ALA A 308 36.00 16.02 -2.15
CA ALA A 308 35.98 14.74 -2.84
C ALA A 308 34.69 14.50 -3.63
N LEU A 309 33.54 15.00 -3.15
CA LEU A 309 32.27 14.90 -3.85
C LEU A 309 32.28 15.75 -5.13
N VAL A 310 32.70 17.01 -5.00
CA VAL A 310 32.71 17.98 -6.10
C VAL A 310 33.74 17.59 -7.16
N ASP A 311 34.93 17.14 -6.77
CA ASP A 311 35.95 16.67 -7.70
C ASP A 311 35.48 15.46 -8.50
N TYR A 312 34.80 14.52 -7.84
CA TYR A 312 34.21 13.39 -8.52
C TYR A 312 33.08 13.81 -9.47
N ALA A 313 32.20 14.71 -9.03
CA ALA A 313 31.12 15.26 -9.85
C ALA A 313 31.68 15.92 -11.12
N ARG A 314 32.73 16.74 -11.00
CA ARG A 314 33.43 17.35 -12.15
C ARG A 314 34.02 16.31 -13.08
N LYS A 315 34.73 15.30 -12.55
CA LYS A 315 35.37 14.25 -13.35
C LYS A 315 34.36 13.42 -14.15
N LYS A 316 33.15 13.20 -13.63
CA LYS A 316 32.08 12.45 -14.30
C LYS A 316 31.15 13.34 -15.17
N GLY A 317 31.34 14.65 -15.15
CA GLY A 317 30.51 15.61 -15.89
C GLY A 317 29.08 15.69 -15.37
N VAL A 318 28.91 15.69 -14.04
CA VAL A 318 27.60 15.76 -13.36
C VAL A 318 27.01 17.15 -13.52
N THR A 319 25.73 17.22 -13.90
CA THR A 319 24.96 18.46 -14.08
C THR A 319 24.12 18.80 -12.85
N GLN A 320 23.63 17.79 -12.13
CA GLN A 320 22.84 17.96 -10.91
C GLN A 320 23.37 17.13 -9.74
N LEU A 321 23.50 17.76 -8.57
CA LEU A 321 23.95 17.14 -7.33
C LEU A 321 22.80 17.09 -6.32
N PHE A 322 22.45 15.89 -5.86
CA PHE A 322 21.40 15.66 -4.87
C PHE A 322 22.05 15.42 -3.50
N LEU A 323 21.70 16.27 -2.53
CA LEU A 323 22.23 16.23 -1.17
C LEU A 323 21.10 16.15 -0.15
N THR A 324 21.33 15.41 0.95
CA THR A 324 20.51 15.51 2.16
C THR A 324 20.99 16.71 2.99
N ARG A 325 20.06 17.35 3.72
CA ARG A 325 20.41 18.45 4.63
C ARG A 325 20.92 17.86 5.95
N GLY A 326 22.17 18.10 6.30
CA GLY A 326 22.76 17.62 7.55
C GLY A 326 22.16 18.30 8.80
N PRO A 327 22.25 17.66 9.98
CA PRO A 327 21.84 18.28 11.25
C PRO A 327 22.73 19.51 11.54
N LYS A 328 22.13 20.66 11.85
CA LYS A 328 22.87 21.86 12.25
C LYS A 328 23.70 21.56 13.51
N PRO A 329 24.99 21.91 13.57
CA PRO A 329 25.78 21.73 14.77
C PRO A 329 25.20 22.58 15.90
N GLN A 330 24.80 21.91 16.98
CA GLN A 330 24.28 22.53 18.20
C GLN A 330 25.43 23.10 19.04
N ARG A 331 26.25 24.01 18.47
CA ARG A 331 27.27 24.76 19.21
C ARG A 331 27.17 26.24 18.86
N ARG A 332 26.58 26.98 19.81
CA ARG A 332 26.19 28.39 19.72
C ARG A 332 27.36 29.40 19.60
N TRP A 333 28.62 28.95 19.56
CA TRP A 333 29.80 29.81 19.82
C TRP A 333 30.90 29.81 18.74
N PHE A 334 30.80 29.03 17.66
CA PHE A 334 31.70 29.14 16.49
C PHE A 334 30.94 28.88 15.18
N PRO A 335 30.96 29.80 14.18
CA PRO A 335 30.33 29.56 12.90
C PRO A 335 31.28 28.76 11.99
N GLY A 336 31.22 27.43 12.06
CA GLY A 336 31.79 26.57 11.03
C GLY A 336 30.79 26.38 9.88
N LEU A 337 31.29 26.33 8.63
CA LEU A 337 30.48 26.00 7.45
C LEU A 337 30.08 24.52 7.49
N ASP A 338 28.78 24.22 7.33
CA ASP A 338 28.27 22.85 7.26
C ASP A 338 28.75 22.14 5.98
N PHE A 339 28.72 20.80 5.94
CA PHE A 339 29.07 20.01 4.76
C PHE A 339 28.29 20.48 3.52
N THR A 340 26.98 20.73 3.68
CA THR A 340 26.12 21.24 2.61
C THR A 340 26.59 22.61 2.12
N ASP A 341 26.98 23.51 3.03
CA ASP A 341 27.47 24.85 2.71
C ASP A 341 28.82 24.81 1.99
N GLN A 342 29.71 23.89 2.40
CA GLN A 342 31.01 23.67 1.75
C GLN A 342 30.83 23.16 0.32
N VAL A 343 29.88 22.24 0.09
CA VAL A 343 29.56 21.77 -1.27
C VAL A 343 28.95 22.90 -2.10
N LEU A 344 28.01 23.67 -1.56
CA LEU A 344 27.39 24.81 -2.26
C LEU A 344 28.41 25.90 -2.65
N GLN A 345 29.45 26.14 -1.83
CA GLN A 345 30.53 27.07 -2.17
C GLN A 345 31.44 26.58 -3.29
N GLN A 346 31.64 25.26 -3.42
CA GLN A 346 32.59 24.66 -4.37
C GLN A 346 31.92 24.22 -5.68
N ALA A 347 30.61 23.97 -5.66
CA ALA A 347 29.81 23.46 -6.78
C ALA A 347 29.10 24.58 -7.57
N SER A 348 29.78 25.68 -7.88
CA SER A 348 29.19 26.83 -8.60
C SER A 348 28.83 26.54 -10.07
N GLU A 349 29.32 25.42 -10.63
CA GLU A 349 29.17 25.05 -12.05
C GLU A 349 28.09 23.97 -12.28
N MET A 350 27.40 23.51 -11.23
CA MET A 350 26.38 22.46 -11.29
C MET A 350 25.17 22.82 -10.42
N GLU A 351 23.99 22.31 -10.77
CA GLU A 351 22.78 22.56 -9.98
C GLU A 351 22.78 21.69 -8.73
N VAL A 352 22.74 22.28 -7.55
CA VAL A 352 22.73 21.54 -6.28
C VAL A 352 21.31 21.51 -5.71
N ALA A 353 20.64 20.37 -5.83
CA ALA A 353 19.34 20.10 -5.23
C ALA A 353 19.52 19.55 -3.80
N VAL A 354 19.40 20.44 -2.81
CA VAL A 354 19.34 20.03 -1.40
C VAL A 354 17.91 19.59 -1.10
N VAL A 355 17.69 18.28 -1.02
CA VAL A 355 16.38 17.72 -0.70
C VAL A 355 16.37 17.41 0.79
N ALA A 356 15.72 18.29 1.55
CA ALA A 356 15.27 17.94 2.88
C ALA A 356 14.12 16.93 2.75
N GLU A 357 14.17 15.85 3.52
CA GLU A 357 12.94 15.17 3.89
C GLU A 357 12.05 16.24 4.57
N ARG A 358 10.88 16.54 4.00
CA ARG A 358 9.74 16.78 4.88
C ARG A 358 9.44 15.39 5.39
N SER A 359 10.08 15.05 6.51
CA SER A 359 9.97 13.73 7.08
C SER A 359 8.48 13.41 7.18
N ARG A 360 8.05 12.26 6.69
CA ARG A 360 6.75 11.71 7.11
C ARG A 360 6.78 11.30 8.61
N HIS A 361 7.85 11.64 9.32
CA HIS A 361 8.05 11.61 10.78
C HIS A 361 8.63 12.95 11.29
N GLY A 362 8.20 14.05 10.68
CA GLY A 362 8.82 15.37 10.83
C GLY A 362 8.63 16.21 9.58
N LEU A 363 7.36 16.54 9.31
CA LEU A 363 7.03 17.88 8.86
C LEU A 363 7.88 18.82 9.75
N ALA A 364 8.35 19.96 9.25
CA ALA A 364 8.59 21.05 10.19
C ALA A 364 7.29 21.08 11.02
N ALA A 365 7.36 20.70 12.30
CA ALA A 365 6.23 20.08 13.01
C ALA A 365 4.97 20.75 12.54
N SER A 366 4.08 19.99 11.88
CA SER A 366 2.80 20.56 11.47
C SER A 366 2.34 21.37 12.69
N PRO A 367 2.09 22.68 12.56
CA PRO A 367 1.66 23.43 13.73
C PRO A 367 0.35 22.82 14.29
N TYR A 368 -0.32 22.01 13.48
CA TYR A 368 -1.47 21.18 13.79
C TYR A 368 -1.07 19.79 14.31
N PRO A 369 -1.71 19.32 15.40
CA PRO A 369 -1.69 17.93 15.85
C PRO A 369 -1.85 16.88 14.73
N GLU A 370 -1.24 15.71 14.90
CA GLU A 370 -1.20 14.64 13.88
C GLU A 370 -2.60 14.11 13.49
N ASP A 371 -3.59 14.28 14.37
CA ASP A 371 -4.95 13.77 14.21
C ASP A 371 -5.93 14.81 13.61
N GLU A 372 -5.43 15.98 13.21
CA GLU A 372 -6.24 17.10 12.70
C GLU A 372 -6.10 17.30 11.18
N ALA A 373 -7.10 17.93 10.57
CA ALA A 373 -7.16 18.22 9.14
C ALA A 373 -5.92 18.99 8.66
N GLY A 374 -5.39 19.89 9.48
CA GLY A 374 -4.18 20.66 9.20
C GLY A 374 -2.90 19.83 9.09
N ALA A 375 -2.82 18.64 9.70
CA ALA A 375 -1.68 17.74 9.52
C ALA A 375 -1.75 16.94 8.22
N LEU A 376 -2.97 16.70 7.71
CA LEU A 376 -3.21 15.98 6.46
C LEU A 376 -3.19 16.88 5.22
N MET A 377 -3.38 18.19 5.40
CA MET A 377 -3.58 19.10 4.28
C MET A 377 -2.30 19.39 3.48
N HIS A 378 -2.49 19.58 2.17
CA HIS A 378 -1.45 20.05 1.27
C HIS A 378 -1.76 21.47 0.80
N ALA A 379 -0.75 22.34 0.84
CA ALA A 379 -0.86 23.73 0.39
C ALA A 379 -0.89 23.89 -1.15
N GLY A 380 -0.73 22.80 -1.90
CA GLY A 380 -0.67 22.80 -3.36
C GLY A 380 -2.03 22.54 -4.01
N TYR A 381 -2.75 23.61 -4.36
CA TYR A 381 -4.07 23.56 -4.99
C TYR A 381 -4.21 24.61 -6.10
N VAL A 382 -5.12 24.37 -7.05
CA VAL A 382 -5.34 25.28 -8.18
C VAL A 382 -6.11 26.52 -7.71
N LYS A 383 -5.48 27.69 -7.84
CA LYS A 383 -6.08 29.00 -7.55
C LYS A 383 -6.53 29.65 -8.84
N ILE A 384 -7.76 30.17 -8.87
CA ILE A 384 -8.28 30.94 -10.00
C ILE A 384 -8.98 32.21 -9.53
N SER A 385 -8.94 33.25 -10.35
CA SER A 385 -9.71 34.47 -10.07
C SER A 385 -11.20 34.27 -10.37
N PRO A 386 -12.13 34.73 -9.52
CA PRO A 386 -13.57 34.70 -9.79
C PRO A 386 -13.97 35.62 -10.96
N ASP A 387 -13.14 36.60 -11.30
CA ASP A 387 -13.37 37.55 -12.39
C ASP A 387 -12.80 37.12 -13.73
N ALA A 388 -11.92 36.12 -13.74
CA ALA A 388 -11.37 35.55 -14.96
C ALA A 388 -12.48 34.90 -15.79
N THR A 389 -12.28 34.90 -17.10
CA THR A 389 -13.07 34.10 -18.03
C THR A 389 -12.72 32.62 -17.89
N VAL A 390 -13.61 31.73 -18.33
CA VAL A 390 -13.36 30.28 -18.33
C VAL A 390 -12.10 29.93 -19.14
N GLU A 391 -11.85 30.61 -20.26
CA GLU A 391 -10.64 30.41 -21.06
C GLU A 391 -9.35 30.77 -20.31
N GLU A 392 -9.35 31.91 -19.61
CA GLU A 392 -8.24 32.33 -18.75
C GLU A 392 -8.03 31.37 -17.58
N ALA A 393 -9.11 30.94 -16.92
CA ALA A 393 -9.05 30.01 -15.79
C ALA A 393 -8.49 28.63 -16.21
N ILE A 394 -8.82 28.14 -17.41
CA ILE A 394 -8.22 26.91 -17.96
C ILE A 394 -6.73 27.09 -18.24
N ALA A 395 -6.33 28.26 -18.76
CA ALA A 395 -4.92 28.57 -19.00
C ALA A 395 -4.12 28.65 -17.68
N GLU A 396 -4.65 29.33 -16.67
CA GLU A 396 -4.08 29.39 -15.31
C GLU A 396 -3.94 28.00 -14.69
N THR A 397 -4.99 27.17 -14.80
CA THR A 397 -4.98 25.79 -14.32
C THR A 397 -3.88 24.97 -14.99
N ARG A 398 -3.70 25.10 -16.32
CA ARG A 398 -2.63 24.41 -17.06
C ARG A 398 -1.23 24.85 -16.63
N GLN A 399 -1.05 26.13 -16.32
CA GLN A 399 0.23 26.65 -15.85
C GLN A 399 0.58 26.10 -14.45
N GLN A 400 -0.42 25.98 -13.57
CA GLN A 400 -0.27 25.46 -12.21
C GLN A 400 -0.18 23.93 -12.14
N ALA A 401 -0.66 23.21 -13.16
CA ALA A 401 -0.79 21.74 -13.16
C ALA A 401 0.51 20.97 -12.86
N GLY A 402 1.69 21.56 -13.14
CA GLY A 402 2.98 20.94 -12.81
C GLY A 402 3.44 21.14 -11.37
N GLN A 403 2.77 21.99 -10.58
CA GLN A 403 3.17 22.40 -9.24
C GLN A 403 2.18 21.95 -8.15
N VAL A 404 0.97 21.57 -8.54
CA VAL A 404 -0.10 21.13 -7.63
C VAL A 404 -0.28 19.62 -7.70
N GLU A 405 -0.74 19.02 -6.61
CA GLU A 405 -0.92 17.56 -6.54
C GLU A 405 -2.15 17.08 -7.31
N MET A 406 -3.21 17.89 -7.36
CA MET A 406 -4.49 17.56 -7.99
C MET A 406 -5.08 18.77 -8.73
N ILE A 407 -5.58 18.52 -9.95
CA ILE A 407 -6.21 19.55 -10.82
C ILE A 407 -7.72 19.34 -11.04
N TYR A 408 -8.35 18.40 -10.32
CA TYR A 408 -9.78 18.09 -10.51
C TYR A 408 -10.71 19.24 -10.06
N TYR A 409 -10.26 20.03 -9.10
CA TYR A 409 -10.97 21.21 -8.59
C TYR A 409 -10.06 22.42 -8.68
N ALA A 410 -10.67 23.55 -9.02
CA ALA A 410 -10.08 24.87 -8.91
C ALA A 410 -10.88 25.70 -7.90
N TYR A 411 -10.16 26.48 -7.10
CA TYR A 411 -10.68 27.23 -5.99
C TYR A 411 -10.65 28.72 -6.35
N ALA A 412 -11.84 29.32 -6.41
CA ALA A 412 -12.01 30.73 -6.73
C ALA A 412 -11.76 31.56 -5.47
N LEU A 413 -10.67 32.31 -5.46
CA LEU A 413 -10.23 33.10 -4.31
C LEU A 413 -10.33 34.60 -4.59
N ASP A 414 -10.62 35.40 -3.56
CA ASP A 414 -10.45 36.84 -3.65
C ASP A 414 -8.99 37.29 -3.46
N GLU A 415 -8.73 38.60 -3.55
CA GLU A 415 -7.38 39.18 -3.39
C GLU A 415 -6.79 38.96 -1.98
N SER A 416 -7.63 38.71 -0.98
CA SER A 416 -7.22 38.40 0.39
C SER A 416 -7.01 36.90 0.67
N GLY A 417 -7.40 36.03 -0.26
CA GLY A 417 -7.27 34.58 -0.14
C GLY A 417 -8.50 33.88 0.46
N HIS A 418 -9.63 34.57 0.62
CA HIS A 418 -10.89 33.92 1.02
C HIS A 418 -11.43 33.05 -0.10
N LEU A 419 -11.92 31.86 0.27
CA LEU A 419 -12.59 30.98 -0.68
C LEU A 419 -14.00 31.53 -0.97
N LEU A 420 -14.28 31.83 -2.24
CA LEU A 420 -15.59 32.30 -2.69
C LEU A 420 -16.41 31.20 -3.37
N GLY A 421 -15.73 30.22 -3.97
CA GLY A 421 -16.39 29.11 -4.64
C GLY A 421 -15.43 28.04 -5.14
N VAL A 422 -16.00 26.89 -5.49
CA VAL A 422 -15.28 25.74 -6.04
C VAL A 422 -15.84 25.43 -7.42
N VAL A 423 -14.95 25.14 -8.38
CA VAL A 423 -15.35 24.70 -9.71
C VAL A 423 -14.60 23.43 -10.07
N SER A 424 -15.29 22.44 -10.63
CA SER A 424 -14.61 21.25 -11.14
C SER A 424 -13.99 21.54 -12.51
N PHE A 425 -12.86 20.89 -12.81
CA PHE A 425 -12.24 21.02 -14.13
C PHE A 425 -13.16 20.55 -15.26
N ARG A 426 -14.03 19.58 -14.98
CA ARG A 426 -15.10 19.15 -15.88
C ARG A 426 -16.09 20.28 -16.19
N GLU A 427 -16.52 21.04 -15.18
CA GLU A 427 -17.43 22.18 -15.34
C GLU A 427 -16.74 23.30 -16.13
N LEU A 428 -15.46 23.61 -15.83
CA LEU A 428 -14.68 24.57 -16.61
C LEU A 428 -14.59 24.19 -18.09
N LEU A 429 -14.25 22.94 -18.41
CA LEU A 429 -14.15 22.47 -19.80
C LEU A 429 -15.50 22.44 -20.54
N SER A 430 -16.61 22.33 -19.81
CA SER A 430 -17.96 22.25 -20.39
C SER A 430 -18.63 23.62 -20.52
N ALA A 431 -18.12 24.64 -19.84
CA ALA A 431 -18.68 25.98 -19.86
C ALA A 431 -18.26 26.78 -21.10
N GLU A 432 -19.04 27.79 -21.45
CA GLU A 432 -18.70 28.73 -22.51
C GLU A 432 -17.45 29.54 -22.16
N ARG A 433 -16.52 29.65 -23.10
CA ARG A 433 -15.19 30.26 -22.91
C ARG A 433 -15.22 31.69 -22.38
N SER A 434 -16.22 32.47 -22.79
CA SER A 434 -16.37 33.89 -22.45
C SER A 434 -17.07 34.15 -21.12
N ARG A 435 -17.69 33.13 -20.50
CA ARG A 435 -18.34 33.31 -19.19
C ARG A 435 -17.30 33.49 -18.10
N LYS A 436 -17.66 34.25 -17.06
CA LYS A 436 -16.80 34.43 -15.89
C LYS A 436 -16.87 33.24 -14.95
N VAL A 437 -15.76 32.94 -14.26
CA VAL A 437 -15.68 31.89 -13.23
C VAL A 437 -16.76 32.07 -12.17
N ARG A 438 -17.01 33.29 -11.69
CA ARG A 438 -18.07 33.59 -10.70
C ARG A 438 -19.48 33.13 -11.08
N GLU A 439 -19.75 32.96 -12.38
CA GLU A 439 -21.06 32.51 -12.87
C GLU A 439 -21.16 30.99 -13.04
N VAL A 440 -20.03 30.29 -12.96
CA VAL A 440 -19.91 28.84 -13.17
C VAL A 440 -19.55 28.12 -11.86
N MET A 441 -18.84 28.80 -10.95
CA MET A 441 -18.44 28.25 -9.66
C MET A 441 -19.64 27.93 -8.76
N ARG A 442 -19.48 26.93 -7.90
CA ARG A 442 -20.42 26.62 -6.83
C ARG A 442 -20.03 27.38 -5.57
N THR A 443 -20.99 28.08 -5.00
CA THR A 443 -20.85 28.78 -3.71
C THR A 443 -21.32 27.93 -2.52
N ASP A 444 -22.15 26.92 -2.76
CA ASP A 444 -22.50 25.89 -1.78
C ASP A 444 -21.48 24.75 -1.86
N TYR A 445 -20.33 24.95 -1.19
CA TYR A 445 -19.26 23.97 -1.11
C TYR A 445 -19.07 23.47 0.32
N VAL A 446 -18.68 22.20 0.40
CA VAL A 446 -18.28 21.56 1.65
C VAL A 446 -16.83 21.95 1.93
N HIS A 447 -16.53 22.31 3.18
CA HIS A 447 -15.18 22.63 3.66
C HIS A 447 -14.96 21.99 5.03
N VAL A 448 -13.70 21.96 5.46
CA VAL A 448 -13.26 21.61 6.81
C VAL A 448 -12.41 22.76 7.37
N VAL A 449 -12.33 22.86 8.68
CA VAL A 449 -11.44 23.80 9.37
C VAL A 449 -10.16 23.08 9.75
N GLU A 450 -9.06 23.81 9.91
CA GLU A 450 -7.73 23.25 10.24
C GLU A 450 -7.71 22.35 11.49
N ASP A 451 -8.55 22.65 12.48
CA ASP A 451 -8.68 21.89 13.74
C ASP A 451 -9.69 20.72 13.67
N ASP A 452 -10.32 20.48 12.51
CA ASP A 452 -11.27 19.36 12.38
C ASP A 452 -10.55 18.02 12.50
N ASP A 453 -11.12 17.11 13.28
CA ASP A 453 -10.59 15.75 13.44
C ASP A 453 -10.54 15.00 12.10
N GLN A 454 -9.46 14.26 11.88
CA GLN A 454 -9.20 13.53 10.65
C GLN A 454 -10.29 12.52 10.26
N GLU A 455 -10.98 11.91 11.23
CA GLU A 455 -12.13 11.04 11.01
C GLU A 455 -13.31 11.83 10.43
N THR A 456 -13.52 13.06 10.90
CA THR A 456 -14.55 13.96 10.38
C THR A 456 -14.29 14.32 8.93
N VAL A 457 -13.03 14.61 8.58
CA VAL A 457 -12.60 14.85 7.19
C VAL A 457 -12.86 13.62 6.31
N ALA A 458 -12.53 12.42 6.80
CA ALA A 458 -12.79 11.15 6.14
C ALA A 458 -14.27 10.94 5.83
N GLN A 459 -15.11 11.13 6.84
CA GLN A 459 -16.56 10.97 6.73
C GLN A 459 -17.16 11.98 5.74
N LEU A 460 -16.69 13.23 5.74
CA LEU A 460 -17.14 14.27 4.80
C LEU A 460 -16.81 13.90 3.35
N LEU A 461 -15.56 13.54 3.06
CA LEU A 461 -15.12 13.12 1.73
C LEU A 461 -15.93 11.91 1.24
N ALA A 462 -16.11 10.89 2.09
CA ALA A 462 -16.84 9.68 1.75
C ALA A 462 -18.35 9.94 1.53
N LYS A 463 -18.99 10.69 2.43
CA LYS A 463 -20.42 10.99 2.39
C LYS A 463 -20.80 11.83 1.16
N HIS A 464 -19.98 12.82 0.83
CA HIS A 464 -20.22 13.72 -0.30
C HIS A 464 -19.57 13.23 -1.61
N ARG A 465 -18.83 12.10 -1.57
CA ARG A 465 -18.09 11.52 -2.71
C ARG A 465 -17.16 12.52 -3.38
N LEU A 466 -16.48 13.33 -2.57
CA LEU A 466 -15.54 14.36 -3.02
C LEU A 466 -14.14 13.75 -3.20
N LEU A 467 -13.41 14.21 -4.21
CA LEU A 467 -12.00 13.83 -4.43
C LEU A 467 -11.04 14.67 -3.58
N ALA A 468 -11.48 15.87 -3.18
CA ALA A 468 -10.77 16.75 -2.28
C ALA A 468 -11.75 17.68 -1.56
N VAL A 469 -11.36 18.15 -0.39
CA VAL A 469 -12.10 19.15 0.41
C VAL A 469 -11.14 20.31 0.77
N PRO A 470 -11.58 21.57 0.63
CA PRO A 470 -10.78 22.72 1.06
C PRO A 470 -10.71 22.79 2.59
N VAL A 471 -9.52 23.10 3.08
CA VAL A 471 -9.24 23.40 4.49
C VAL A 471 -9.15 24.91 4.63
N LEU A 472 -9.94 25.46 5.56
CA LEU A 472 -10.01 26.88 5.84
C LEU A 472 -9.47 27.19 7.23
N ASP A 473 -8.90 28.38 7.40
CA ASP A 473 -8.65 28.94 8.72
C ASP A 473 -9.97 29.47 9.34
N PRO A 474 -9.99 29.83 10.64
CA PRO A 474 -11.18 30.37 11.30
C PRO A 474 -11.73 31.67 10.68
N ASP A 475 -10.91 32.41 9.93
CA ASP A 475 -11.27 33.64 9.25
C ASP A 475 -11.84 33.39 7.84
N GLY A 476 -11.76 32.16 7.33
CA GLY A 476 -12.30 31.73 6.03
C GLY A 476 -11.29 31.79 4.87
N HIS A 477 -10.00 31.97 5.16
CA HIS A 477 -8.95 31.90 4.16
C HIS A 477 -8.57 30.46 3.84
N MET A 478 -8.15 30.25 2.60
CA MET A 478 -7.83 28.92 2.09
C MET A 478 -6.39 28.52 2.42
N VAL A 479 -6.22 27.61 3.40
CA VAL A 479 -4.90 27.18 3.88
C VAL A 479 -4.38 25.92 3.18
N GLY A 480 -5.28 25.07 2.68
CA GLY A 480 -4.89 23.85 1.97
C GLY A 480 -6.07 23.03 1.46
N ILE A 481 -5.75 21.81 0.99
CA ILE A 481 -6.74 20.81 0.60
C ILE A 481 -6.38 19.45 1.22
N VAL A 482 -7.39 18.66 1.55
CA VAL A 482 -7.22 17.23 1.89
C VAL A 482 -7.88 16.40 0.80
N THR A 483 -7.18 15.40 0.27
CA THR A 483 -7.68 14.56 -0.81
C THR A 483 -8.26 13.23 -0.29
N SER A 484 -9.11 12.60 -1.10
CA SER A 484 -9.59 11.25 -0.80
C SER A 484 -8.48 10.20 -0.74
N ALA A 485 -7.34 10.45 -1.41
CA ALA A 485 -6.18 9.57 -1.36
C ALA A 485 -5.43 9.69 -0.04
N ASP A 486 -5.35 10.89 0.53
CA ASP A 486 -4.73 11.14 1.85
C ASP A 486 -5.47 10.36 2.94
N VAL A 487 -6.80 10.40 2.88
CA VAL A 487 -7.64 9.79 3.90
C VAL A 487 -7.88 8.29 3.70
N ALA A 488 -7.63 7.76 2.49
CA ALA A 488 -7.81 6.33 2.23
C ALA A 488 -6.91 5.44 3.11
N GLY A 489 -5.67 5.87 3.39
CA GLY A 489 -4.77 5.18 4.29
C GLY A 489 -5.19 5.31 5.76
N LEU A 490 -5.68 6.48 6.13
CA LEU A 490 -6.11 6.77 7.48
C LEU A 490 -7.30 5.90 7.92
N VAL A 491 -8.31 5.73 7.07
CA VAL A 491 -9.48 4.90 7.41
C VAL A 491 -9.07 3.46 7.76
N GLN A 492 -8.03 2.93 7.13
CA GLN A 492 -7.51 1.60 7.46
C GLN A 492 -6.77 1.60 8.80
N GLN A 493 -6.01 2.66 9.09
CA GLN A 493 -5.30 2.82 10.35
C GLN A 493 -6.26 2.96 11.52
N GLU A 494 -7.22 3.89 11.44
CA GLU A 494 -8.27 4.10 12.45
C GLU A 494 -9.06 2.81 12.74
N ALA A 495 -9.48 2.10 11.69
CA ALA A 495 -10.15 0.82 11.86
C ALA A 495 -9.27 -0.23 12.56
N GLY A 496 -7.94 -0.17 12.34
CA GLY A 496 -6.97 -1.00 13.05
C GLY A 496 -6.82 -0.61 14.52
N GLU A 497 -6.79 0.69 14.82
CA GLU A 497 -6.69 1.22 16.18
C GLU A 497 -7.92 0.87 17.02
N ASP A 498 -9.11 1.02 16.46
CA ASP A 498 -10.38 0.62 17.10
C ASP A 498 -10.39 -0.86 17.47
N ILE A 499 -9.89 -1.71 16.58
CA ILE A 499 -9.78 -3.16 16.84
C ILE A 499 -8.87 -3.43 18.05
N LEU A 500 -7.75 -2.70 18.18
CA LEU A 500 -6.82 -2.84 19.30
C LEU A 500 -7.46 -2.33 20.61
N LYS A 501 -8.14 -1.18 20.57
CA LYS A 501 -8.86 -0.59 21.71
C LYS A 501 -9.97 -1.52 22.21
N ILE A 502 -10.74 -2.13 21.31
CA ILE A 502 -11.76 -3.15 21.65
C ILE A 502 -11.12 -4.33 22.39
N GLY A 503 -9.89 -4.70 22.02
CA GLY A 503 -9.10 -5.75 22.68
C GLY A 503 -8.50 -5.35 24.04
N GLY A 504 -8.71 -4.11 24.51
CA GLY A 504 -8.12 -3.60 25.74
C GLY A 504 -6.63 -3.34 25.58
N MET A 505 -6.22 -2.79 24.43
CA MET A 505 -4.84 -2.41 24.16
C MET A 505 -4.79 -1.01 23.55
N GLU A 506 -3.69 -0.29 23.81
CA GLU A 506 -3.40 0.95 23.09
C GLU A 506 -2.97 0.66 21.65
N ALA A 507 -3.20 1.61 20.75
CA ALA A 507 -2.75 1.54 19.36
C ALA A 507 -1.24 1.31 19.24
N LEU A 508 -0.83 0.51 18.25
CA LEU A 508 0.57 0.24 17.95
C LEU A 508 1.11 1.32 17.00
N ASP A 509 2.31 1.83 17.28
CA ASP A 509 2.96 2.88 16.50
C ASP A 509 3.63 2.32 15.21
N GLY A 510 3.13 1.21 14.65
CA GLY A 510 3.69 0.54 13.47
C GLY A 510 3.28 -0.94 13.29
N PRO A 511 3.76 -1.61 12.22
CA PRO A 511 3.46 -3.02 11.95
C PRO A 511 3.91 -3.95 13.10
N TYR A 512 3.10 -4.96 13.40
CA TYR A 512 3.31 -5.87 14.55
C TYR A 512 4.73 -6.43 14.69
N LEU A 513 5.37 -6.83 13.57
CA LEU A 513 6.71 -7.42 13.58
C LEU A 513 7.85 -6.40 13.73
N GLU A 514 7.55 -5.11 13.58
CA GLU A 514 8.52 -4.02 13.70
C GLU A 514 8.52 -3.39 15.09
N VAL A 515 7.41 -3.51 15.82
CA VAL A 515 7.30 -3.03 17.20
C VAL A 515 8.21 -3.83 18.12
N THR A 516 9.04 -3.13 18.89
CA THR A 516 9.96 -3.79 19.83
C THR A 516 9.21 -4.47 20.97
N PHE A 517 9.81 -5.50 21.57
CA PHE A 517 9.24 -6.20 22.72
C PHE A 517 8.91 -5.25 23.89
N GLY A 518 9.77 -4.27 24.18
CA GLY A 518 9.53 -3.29 25.24
C GLY A 518 8.32 -2.40 24.98
N GLN A 519 8.14 -1.95 23.74
CA GLN A 519 6.97 -1.18 23.32
C GLN A 519 5.68 -2.02 23.42
N MET A 520 5.73 -3.28 22.98
CA MET A 520 4.63 -4.24 23.09
C MET A 520 4.17 -4.43 24.54
N VAL A 521 5.11 -4.59 25.47
CA VAL A 521 4.78 -4.70 26.91
C VAL A 521 4.16 -3.40 27.41
N ARG A 522 4.73 -2.25 27.09
CA ARG A 522 4.21 -0.94 27.55
C ARG A 522 2.77 -0.70 27.09
N LYS A 523 2.46 -0.95 25.82
CA LYS A 523 1.12 -0.74 25.22
C LYS A 523 0.04 -1.67 25.78
N ARG A 524 0.42 -2.75 26.48
CA ARG A 524 -0.49 -3.74 27.09
C ARG A 524 -0.53 -3.68 28.61
N ALA A 525 0.60 -3.40 29.25
CA ALA A 525 0.74 -3.49 30.70
C ALA A 525 -0.17 -2.51 31.44
N GLY A 526 -0.34 -1.29 30.92
CA GLY A 526 -1.24 -0.28 31.51
C GLY A 526 -2.68 -0.79 31.57
N TRP A 527 -3.22 -1.23 30.42
CA TRP A 527 -4.56 -1.79 30.34
C TRP A 527 -4.72 -3.08 31.15
N LEU A 528 -3.77 -4.02 31.08
CA LEU A 528 -3.83 -5.25 31.87
C LEU A 528 -3.81 -4.98 33.37
N ALA A 529 -3.05 -3.99 33.84
CA ALA A 529 -3.04 -3.60 35.24
C ALA A 529 -4.39 -3.02 35.67
N ILE A 530 -5.01 -2.16 34.85
CA ILE A 530 -6.34 -1.60 35.11
C ILE A 530 -7.38 -2.73 35.19
N LEU A 531 -7.37 -3.65 34.21
CA LEU A 531 -8.28 -4.79 34.18
C LEU A 531 -8.08 -5.71 35.39
N PHE A 532 -6.82 -6.01 35.75
CA PHE A 532 -6.50 -6.84 36.91
C PHE A 532 -7.01 -6.22 38.21
N VAL A 533 -6.82 -4.91 38.42
CA VAL A 533 -7.37 -4.20 39.60
C VAL A 533 -8.90 -4.25 39.62
N GLY A 534 -9.54 -4.09 38.46
CA GLY A 534 -10.99 -4.29 38.35
C GLY A 534 -11.43 -5.71 38.71
N GLU A 535 -10.70 -6.71 38.23
CA GLU A 535 -10.95 -8.13 38.49
C GLU A 535 -10.76 -8.49 39.97
N MET A 536 -9.88 -7.81 40.71
CA MET A 536 -9.74 -8.00 42.17
C MET A 536 -11.04 -7.72 42.94
N LEU A 537 -11.97 -6.92 42.40
CA LEU A 537 -13.28 -6.71 43.01
C LEU A 537 -14.12 -8.01 43.06
N THR A 538 -13.85 -8.97 42.17
CA THR A 538 -14.51 -10.28 42.20
C THR A 538 -14.13 -11.07 43.45
N ALA A 539 -12.89 -10.95 43.92
CA ALA A 539 -12.45 -11.57 45.17
C ALA A 539 -13.19 -10.99 46.37
N THR A 540 -13.42 -9.67 46.39
CA THR A 540 -14.23 -9.01 47.41
C THR A 540 -15.69 -9.48 47.36
N ALA A 541 -16.28 -9.59 46.17
CA ALA A 541 -17.63 -10.10 45.99
C ALA A 541 -17.77 -11.57 46.45
N MET A 542 -16.79 -12.42 46.13
CA MET A 542 -16.74 -13.80 46.63
C MET A 542 -16.59 -13.85 48.15
N GLY A 543 -15.77 -12.97 48.74
CA GLY A 543 -15.62 -12.87 50.19
C GLY A 543 -16.94 -12.52 50.90
N PHE A 544 -17.74 -11.63 50.31
CA PHE A 544 -19.05 -11.26 50.83
C PHE A 544 -20.03 -12.45 50.89
N PHE A 545 -20.00 -13.35 49.88
CA PHE A 545 -20.84 -14.55 49.80
C PHE A 545 -20.16 -15.84 50.31
N SER A 546 -19.08 -15.72 51.08
CA SER A 546 -18.30 -16.86 51.57
C SER A 546 -19.14 -17.84 52.40
N THR A 547 -20.07 -17.33 53.20
CA THR A 547 -20.95 -18.16 54.05
C THR A 547 -21.91 -19.01 53.21
N GLU A 548 -22.44 -18.45 52.13
CA GLU A 548 -23.31 -19.16 51.19
C GLU A 548 -22.54 -20.23 50.41
N ILE A 549 -21.30 -19.91 50.00
CA ILE A 549 -20.42 -20.87 49.31
C ILE A 549 -20.08 -22.07 50.20
N GLU A 550 -19.81 -21.84 51.49
CA GLU A 550 -19.54 -22.93 52.44
C GLU A 550 -20.77 -23.84 52.65
N ARG A 551 -21.97 -23.27 52.73
CA ARG A 551 -23.22 -24.04 52.87
C ARG A 551 -23.55 -24.86 51.62
N ALA A 552 -23.26 -24.31 50.44
CA ALA A 552 -23.59 -24.93 49.17
C ALA A 552 -22.39 -24.93 48.21
N VAL A 553 -21.35 -25.71 48.55
CA VAL A 553 -20.11 -25.84 47.76
C VAL A 553 -20.38 -26.21 46.29
N VAL A 554 -21.47 -26.92 46.01
CA VAL A 554 -21.90 -27.28 44.65
C VAL A 554 -22.12 -26.05 43.75
N LEU A 555 -22.49 -24.90 44.31
CA LEU A 555 -22.69 -23.65 43.59
C LEU A 555 -21.38 -23.10 43.02
N ALA A 556 -20.25 -23.36 43.68
CA ALA A 556 -18.94 -22.91 43.24
C ALA A 556 -18.53 -23.54 41.90
N LEU A 557 -19.01 -24.77 41.61
CA LEU A 557 -18.75 -25.46 40.34
C LEU A 557 -19.31 -24.74 39.12
N PHE A 558 -20.28 -23.84 39.31
CA PHE A 558 -20.95 -23.12 38.23
C PHE A 558 -20.50 -21.65 38.12
N ILE A 559 -19.66 -21.17 39.04
CA ILE A 559 -19.11 -19.81 39.00
C ILE A 559 -18.47 -19.50 37.63
N PRO A 560 -17.54 -20.31 37.09
CA PRO A 560 -16.91 -20.00 35.80
C PRO A 560 -17.91 -19.93 34.65
N LEU A 561 -18.93 -20.78 34.69
CA LEU A 561 -19.96 -20.85 33.65
C LEU A 561 -20.83 -19.59 33.66
N ILE A 562 -21.22 -19.11 34.83
CA ILE A 562 -22.09 -17.93 34.95
C ILE A 562 -21.33 -16.66 34.59
N ILE A 563 -20.15 -16.48 35.18
CA ILE A 563 -19.25 -15.34 34.92
C ILE A 563 -18.97 -15.24 33.41
N SER A 564 -18.48 -16.32 32.80
CA SER A 564 -18.13 -16.33 31.37
C SER A 564 -19.34 -16.07 30.46
N SER A 565 -20.52 -16.59 30.79
CA SER A 565 -21.73 -16.37 29.99
C SER A 565 -22.13 -14.89 29.94
N GLY A 566 -22.04 -14.20 31.07
CA GLY A 566 -22.27 -12.76 31.14
C GLY A 566 -21.23 -11.96 30.36
N GLY A 567 -19.95 -12.21 30.62
CA GLY A 567 -18.84 -11.50 29.98
C GLY A 567 -18.83 -11.67 28.45
N ASN A 568 -19.09 -12.88 27.95
CA ASN A 568 -19.19 -13.16 26.51
C ASN A 568 -20.37 -12.41 25.87
N SER A 569 -21.54 -12.40 26.52
CA SER A 569 -22.72 -11.68 26.01
C SER A 569 -22.49 -10.16 26.01
N GLY A 570 -21.88 -9.63 27.06
CA GLY A 570 -21.51 -8.21 27.14
C GLY A 570 -20.49 -7.83 26.09
N SER A 571 -19.46 -8.64 25.89
CA SER A 571 -18.44 -8.41 24.86
C SER A 571 -19.04 -8.36 23.45
N GLN A 572 -19.95 -9.29 23.13
CA GLN A 572 -20.67 -9.29 21.85
C GLN A 572 -21.52 -8.03 21.65
N ALA A 573 -22.30 -7.64 22.66
CA ALA A 573 -23.12 -6.43 22.61
C ALA A 573 -22.25 -5.17 22.43
N THR A 574 -21.13 -5.11 23.13
CA THR A 574 -20.17 -4.00 23.07
C THR A 574 -19.57 -3.85 21.67
N THR A 575 -19.05 -4.93 21.09
CA THR A 575 -18.48 -4.92 19.74
C THR A 575 -19.51 -4.49 18.69
N LEU A 576 -20.76 -4.97 18.78
CA LEU A 576 -21.82 -4.59 17.86
C LEU A 576 -22.17 -3.09 17.95
N VAL A 577 -22.28 -2.57 19.17
CA VAL A 577 -22.61 -1.15 19.40
C VAL A 577 -21.46 -0.23 18.98
N ILE A 578 -20.21 -0.54 19.37
CA ILE A 578 -19.05 0.27 18.97
C ILE A 578 -18.96 0.34 17.44
N ARG A 579 -19.06 -0.80 16.75
CA ARG A 579 -19.03 -0.83 15.28
C ARG A 579 -20.16 0.01 14.67
N ALA A 580 -21.39 -0.13 15.16
CA ALA A 580 -22.51 0.63 14.65
C ALA A 580 -22.36 2.14 14.93
N MET A 581 -21.68 2.53 16.02
CA MET A 581 -21.35 3.92 16.32
C MET A 581 -20.27 4.48 15.40
N ALA A 582 -19.20 3.71 15.13
CA ALA A 582 -18.11 4.07 14.22
C ALA A 582 -18.60 4.20 12.78
N LEU A 583 -19.51 3.31 12.33
CA LEU A 583 -20.15 3.40 11.02
C LEU A 583 -21.22 4.51 10.92
N GLY A 584 -21.50 5.22 12.00
CA GLY A 584 -22.53 6.28 12.04
C GLY A 584 -23.97 5.78 11.93
N GLU A 585 -24.22 4.47 12.05
CA GLU A 585 -25.55 3.84 11.99
C GLU A 585 -26.40 4.20 13.21
N ILE A 586 -25.76 4.40 14.38
CA ILE A 586 -26.41 4.80 15.63
C ILE A 586 -25.76 6.04 16.23
N ARG A 587 -26.59 6.95 16.75
CA ARG A 587 -26.15 8.17 17.44
C ARG A 587 -26.54 8.12 18.90
N LEU A 588 -25.98 9.02 19.73
CA LEU A 588 -26.30 9.13 21.16
C LEU A 588 -27.79 9.19 21.48
N ARG A 589 -28.60 9.81 20.61
CA ARG A 589 -30.06 9.90 20.75
C ARG A 589 -30.80 8.56 20.61
N ASP A 590 -30.18 7.56 20.00
CA ASP A 590 -30.78 6.25 19.74
C ASP A 590 -30.65 5.26 20.91
N TRP A 591 -30.03 5.68 22.03
CA TRP A 591 -29.75 4.83 23.20
C TRP A 591 -30.98 4.06 23.70
N TRP A 592 -32.15 4.70 23.75
CA TRP A 592 -33.40 4.07 24.19
C TRP A 592 -33.87 2.94 23.25
N ARG A 593 -33.63 3.09 21.95
CA ARG A 593 -33.95 2.06 20.96
C ARG A 593 -33.01 0.87 21.11
N VAL A 594 -31.74 1.12 21.38
CA VAL A 594 -30.72 0.09 21.59
C VAL A 594 -31.00 -0.69 22.87
N ILE A 595 -31.16 -0.04 24.03
CA ILE A 595 -31.38 -0.74 25.30
C ILE A 595 -32.60 -1.66 25.27
N ARG A 596 -33.70 -1.23 24.63
CA ARG A 596 -34.91 -2.06 24.50
C ARG A 596 -34.67 -3.30 23.65
N ARG A 597 -33.90 -3.16 22.56
CA ARG A 597 -33.53 -4.29 21.68
C ARG A 597 -32.62 -5.26 22.42
N GLU A 598 -31.65 -4.74 23.15
CA GLU A 598 -30.64 -5.52 23.89
C GLU A 598 -31.24 -6.22 25.12
N LEU A 599 -32.21 -5.62 25.80
CA LEU A 599 -32.98 -6.30 26.85
C LEU A 599 -33.75 -7.51 26.31
N ALA A 600 -34.39 -7.37 25.14
CA ALA A 600 -35.10 -8.46 24.50
C ALA A 600 -34.14 -9.58 24.02
N ALA A 601 -33.00 -9.20 23.44
CA ALA A 601 -31.95 -10.13 23.04
C ALA A 601 -31.37 -10.87 24.25
N GLY A 602 -31.01 -10.15 25.32
CA GLY A 602 -30.46 -10.69 26.55
C GLY A 602 -31.41 -11.64 27.27
N LEU A 603 -32.72 -11.31 27.34
CA LEU A 603 -33.73 -12.24 27.89
C LEU A 603 -33.81 -13.53 27.07
N THR A 604 -33.82 -13.42 25.75
CA THR A 604 -33.94 -14.57 24.84
C THR A 604 -32.70 -15.47 24.94
N LEU A 605 -31.51 -14.90 24.81
CA LEU A 605 -30.24 -15.62 24.90
C LEU A 605 -30.04 -16.22 26.30
N GLY A 606 -30.36 -15.46 27.35
CA GLY A 606 -30.31 -15.93 28.73
C GLY A 606 -31.23 -17.11 28.98
N THR A 607 -32.44 -17.11 28.39
CA THR A 607 -33.37 -18.24 28.49
C THR A 607 -32.82 -19.48 27.77
N ILE A 608 -32.26 -19.32 26.57
CA ILE A 608 -31.62 -20.42 25.82
C ILE A 608 -30.49 -21.04 26.63
N LEU A 609 -29.56 -20.22 27.14
CA LEU A 609 -28.43 -20.69 27.95
C LEU A 609 -28.89 -21.29 29.28
N GLY A 610 -29.92 -20.72 29.91
CA GLY A 610 -30.53 -21.26 31.12
C GLY A 610 -31.12 -22.65 30.92
N VAL A 611 -31.86 -22.87 29.82
CA VAL A 611 -32.40 -24.19 29.45
C VAL A 611 -31.28 -25.20 29.20
N ILE A 612 -30.20 -24.81 28.51
CA ILE A 612 -29.03 -25.66 28.29
C ILE A 612 -28.38 -26.01 29.64
N GLY A 613 -28.18 -25.03 30.52
CA GLY A 613 -27.61 -25.21 31.86
C GLY A 613 -28.42 -26.19 32.71
N ILE A 614 -29.74 -26.00 32.77
CA ILE A 614 -30.68 -26.91 33.46
C ILE A 614 -30.56 -28.32 32.88
N SER A 615 -30.69 -28.45 31.55
CA SER A 615 -30.65 -29.75 30.87
C SER A 615 -29.36 -30.50 31.16
N ARG A 616 -28.22 -29.78 31.16
CA ARG A 616 -26.91 -30.36 31.50
C ARG A 616 -26.88 -30.90 32.92
N ILE A 617 -27.43 -30.17 33.90
CA ILE A 617 -27.43 -30.60 35.31
C ILE A 617 -28.28 -31.87 35.49
N PHE A 618 -29.48 -31.90 34.90
CA PHE A 618 -30.34 -33.08 34.94
C PHE A 618 -29.69 -34.31 34.30
N LEU A 619 -29.12 -34.14 33.10
CA LEU A 619 -28.44 -35.23 32.39
C LEU A 619 -27.28 -35.79 33.21
N TRP A 620 -26.42 -34.92 33.74
CA TRP A 620 -25.21 -35.32 34.42
C TRP A 620 -25.49 -35.87 35.83
N HIS A 621 -26.53 -35.39 36.49
CA HIS A 621 -27.05 -36.02 37.70
C HIS A 621 -27.56 -37.43 37.41
N THR A 622 -28.33 -37.62 36.33
CA THR A 622 -28.88 -38.94 35.97
C THR A 622 -27.77 -39.95 35.64
N LEU A 623 -26.69 -39.49 34.98
CA LEU A 623 -25.58 -40.36 34.59
C LEU A 623 -24.58 -40.65 35.72
N ARG A 624 -24.33 -39.69 36.62
CA ARG A 624 -23.21 -39.75 37.58
C ARG A 624 -23.56 -39.43 39.04
N GLY A 625 -24.80 -39.06 39.34
CA GLY A 625 -25.26 -38.74 40.70
C GLY A 625 -24.57 -37.53 41.35
N THR A 626 -24.00 -36.61 40.55
CA THR A 626 -22.97 -35.66 41.02
C THR A 626 -23.47 -34.49 41.88
N TYR A 627 -24.76 -34.14 41.83
CA TYR A 627 -25.29 -32.87 42.37
C TYR A 627 -26.15 -32.98 43.64
N GLY A 628 -26.13 -34.13 44.31
CA GLY A 628 -26.88 -34.35 45.55
C GLY A 628 -28.41 -34.38 45.38
N PRO A 629 -29.17 -34.48 46.49
CA PRO A 629 -30.63 -34.71 46.46
C PRO A 629 -31.44 -33.50 45.96
N HIS A 630 -30.91 -32.28 46.08
CA HIS A 630 -31.59 -31.03 45.70
C HIS A 630 -31.15 -30.50 44.32
N TYR A 631 -30.63 -31.36 43.44
CA TYR A 631 -30.11 -30.96 42.12
C TYR A 631 -31.12 -30.20 41.25
N GLY A 632 -32.42 -30.47 41.38
CA GLY A 632 -33.46 -29.76 40.63
C GLY A 632 -33.58 -28.28 41.02
N VAL A 633 -33.45 -27.97 42.33
CA VAL A 633 -33.48 -26.59 42.82
C VAL A 633 -32.19 -25.86 42.44
N VAL A 634 -31.05 -26.56 42.50
CA VAL A 634 -29.76 -26.05 42.01
C VAL A 634 -29.83 -25.73 40.51
N ALA A 635 -30.43 -26.61 39.71
CA ALA A 635 -30.62 -26.39 38.28
C ALA A 635 -31.48 -25.15 38.01
N LEU A 636 -32.59 -24.99 38.73
CA LEU A 636 -33.44 -23.80 38.62
C LEU A 636 -32.69 -22.52 39.00
N THR A 637 -31.92 -22.54 40.09
CA THR A 637 -31.07 -21.41 40.52
C THR A 637 -30.11 -21.00 39.41
N ILE A 638 -29.41 -21.95 38.80
CA ILE A 638 -28.44 -21.69 37.73
C ILE A 638 -29.14 -21.16 36.48
N GLY A 639 -30.28 -21.75 36.10
CA GLY A 639 -31.07 -21.28 34.95
C GLY A 639 -31.56 -19.83 35.12
N CYS A 640 -32.15 -19.50 36.27
CA CYS A 640 -32.59 -18.14 36.57
C CYS A 640 -31.43 -17.15 36.64
N SER A 641 -30.30 -17.57 37.22
CA SER A 641 -29.10 -16.74 37.31
C SER A 641 -28.51 -16.44 35.94
N LEU A 642 -28.48 -17.42 35.04
CA LEU A 642 -28.02 -17.22 33.66
C LEU A 642 -28.87 -16.20 32.91
N ILE A 643 -30.19 -16.21 33.10
CA ILE A 643 -31.08 -15.19 32.51
C ILE A 643 -30.70 -13.80 33.01
N GLY A 644 -30.54 -13.62 34.32
CA GLY A 644 -30.19 -12.33 34.92
C GLY A 644 -28.80 -11.84 34.48
N VAL A 645 -27.80 -12.72 34.52
CA VAL A 645 -26.41 -12.37 34.20
C VAL A 645 -26.23 -12.08 32.71
N VAL A 646 -26.84 -12.85 31.81
CA VAL A 646 -26.77 -12.60 30.36
C VAL A 646 -27.52 -11.32 29.99
N MET A 647 -28.68 -11.07 30.60
CA MET A 647 -29.43 -9.83 30.39
C MET A 647 -28.63 -8.60 30.87
N PHE A 648 -28.03 -8.69 32.06
CA PHE A 648 -27.17 -7.63 32.58
C PHE A 648 -25.94 -7.42 31.69
N GLY A 649 -25.23 -8.49 31.32
CA GLY A 649 -24.05 -8.41 30.47
C GLY A 649 -24.33 -7.71 29.14
N THR A 650 -25.39 -8.13 28.46
CA THR A 650 -25.84 -7.53 27.18
C THR A 650 -26.21 -6.05 27.34
N THR A 651 -26.88 -5.70 28.45
CA THR A 651 -27.26 -4.31 28.73
C THR A 651 -26.05 -3.44 29.08
N ALA A 652 -25.15 -3.93 29.93
CA ALA A 652 -23.94 -3.23 30.31
C ALA A 652 -23.03 -3.01 29.10
N GLY A 653 -22.81 -4.05 28.30
CA GLY A 653 -21.97 -3.96 27.09
C GLY A 653 -22.53 -3.03 26.02
N SER A 654 -23.84 -3.00 25.84
CA SER A 654 -24.46 -2.08 24.89
C SER A 654 -24.52 -0.63 25.37
N MET A 655 -24.64 -0.37 26.68
CA MET A 655 -24.79 0.99 27.23
C MET A 655 -23.47 1.68 27.55
N LEU A 656 -22.41 0.93 27.88
CA LEU A 656 -21.12 1.51 28.22
C LEU A 656 -20.53 2.43 27.12
N PRO A 657 -20.56 2.05 25.81
CA PRO A 657 -20.10 2.94 24.74
C PRO A 657 -20.86 4.27 24.66
N PHE A 658 -22.17 4.26 24.95
CA PHE A 658 -22.99 5.49 25.00
C PHE A 658 -22.58 6.39 26.16
N ILE A 659 -22.29 5.80 27.32
CA ILE A 659 -21.83 6.53 28.51
C ILE A 659 -20.49 7.21 28.23
N LEU A 660 -19.52 6.47 27.67
CA LEU A 660 -18.21 7.03 27.32
C LEU A 660 -18.34 8.20 26.33
N ARG A 661 -19.11 8.02 25.25
CA ARG A 661 -19.34 9.08 24.26
C ARG A 661 -20.03 10.31 24.86
N ARG A 662 -20.94 10.11 25.81
CA ARG A 662 -21.62 11.22 26.51
C ARG A 662 -20.66 12.05 27.36
N CYS A 663 -19.60 11.42 27.87
CA CYS A 663 -18.51 12.04 28.62
C CYS A 663 -17.40 12.62 27.73
N GLY A 664 -17.51 12.52 26.39
CA GLY A 664 -16.48 12.97 25.46
C GLY A 664 -15.29 12.01 25.33
N LEU A 665 -15.43 10.77 25.81
CA LEU A 665 -14.42 9.73 25.65
C LEU A 665 -14.73 8.86 24.42
N ASP A 666 -13.68 8.28 23.85
CA ASP A 666 -13.77 7.35 22.72
C ASP A 666 -14.61 6.10 23.09
N PRO A 667 -15.72 5.81 22.38
CA PRO A 667 -16.51 4.61 22.58
C PRO A 667 -15.73 3.30 22.45
N ALA A 668 -14.70 3.24 21.59
CA ALA A 668 -13.87 2.05 21.39
C ALA A 668 -13.09 1.66 22.66
N SER A 669 -12.91 2.62 23.58
CA SER A 669 -12.31 2.38 24.90
C SER A 669 -13.19 1.56 25.85
N ALA A 670 -14.48 1.35 25.52
CA ALA A 670 -15.33 0.34 26.16
C ALA A 670 -14.86 -1.05 25.72
N SER A 671 -13.65 -1.44 26.11
CA SER A 671 -13.04 -2.68 25.64
C SER A 671 -13.84 -3.90 26.10
N ALA A 672 -13.86 -4.96 25.28
CA ALA A 672 -14.53 -6.21 25.64
C ALA A 672 -14.03 -6.79 26.98
N PRO A 673 -12.71 -6.78 27.29
CA PRO A 673 -12.22 -7.20 28.60
C PRO A 673 -12.74 -6.34 29.76
N PHE A 674 -12.88 -5.03 29.57
CA PHE A 674 -13.39 -4.14 30.63
C PHE A 674 -14.87 -4.42 30.92
N VAL A 675 -15.67 -4.71 29.90
CA VAL A 675 -17.07 -5.13 30.09
C VAL A 675 -17.11 -6.50 30.76
N ALA A 676 -16.23 -7.43 30.39
CA ALA A 676 -16.15 -8.73 31.05
C ALA A 676 -15.86 -8.58 32.56
N THR A 677 -14.85 -7.81 32.97
CA THR A 677 -14.53 -7.63 34.41
C THR A 677 -15.68 -7.00 35.20
N LEU A 678 -16.40 -6.03 34.62
CA LEU A 678 -17.61 -5.46 35.23
C LEU A 678 -18.71 -6.52 35.42
N VAL A 679 -18.91 -7.36 34.40
CA VAL A 679 -19.90 -8.43 34.40
C VAL A 679 -19.49 -9.59 35.31
N ASP A 680 -18.20 -9.81 35.55
CA ASP A 680 -17.72 -10.85 36.47
C ASP A 680 -18.13 -10.52 37.91
N VAL A 681 -17.90 -9.28 38.34
CA VAL A 681 -18.25 -8.79 39.68
C VAL A 681 -19.76 -8.81 39.87
N THR A 682 -20.49 -8.18 38.94
CA THR A 682 -21.95 -8.07 39.03
C THR A 682 -22.65 -9.41 38.81
N GLY A 683 -22.07 -10.28 37.98
CA GLY A 683 -22.56 -11.62 37.69
C GLY A 683 -22.53 -12.53 38.91
N LEU A 684 -21.46 -12.45 39.71
CA LEU A 684 -21.39 -13.10 41.02
C LEU A 684 -22.46 -12.59 41.97
N ILE A 685 -22.65 -11.27 42.04
CA ILE A 685 -23.67 -10.66 42.91
C ILE A 685 -25.06 -11.13 42.49
N ILE A 686 -25.38 -11.12 41.19
CA ILE A 686 -26.66 -11.60 40.67
C ILE A 686 -26.82 -13.10 40.99
N TYR A 687 -25.81 -13.91 40.72
CA TYR A 687 -25.86 -15.35 40.96
C TYR A 687 -26.15 -15.70 42.42
N PHE A 688 -25.34 -15.17 43.33
CA PHE A 688 -25.50 -15.48 44.75
C PHE A 688 -26.75 -14.83 45.34
N SER A 689 -27.20 -13.69 44.83
CA SER A 689 -28.49 -13.11 45.24
C SER A 689 -29.66 -14.01 44.82
N VAL A 690 -29.66 -14.50 43.57
CA VAL A 690 -30.68 -15.45 43.08
C VAL A 690 -30.62 -16.77 43.87
N ALA A 691 -29.41 -17.27 44.14
CA ALA A 691 -29.21 -18.46 44.96
C ALA A 691 -29.75 -18.26 46.38
N SER A 692 -29.44 -17.14 47.02
CA SER A 692 -29.89 -16.84 48.39
C SER A 692 -31.42 -16.70 48.47
N VAL A 693 -32.09 -16.27 47.39
CA VAL A 693 -33.56 -16.22 47.32
C VAL A 693 -34.18 -17.60 47.11
N ILE A 694 -33.65 -18.40 46.18
CA ILE A 694 -34.25 -19.68 45.78
C ILE A 694 -33.92 -20.81 46.76
N LEU A 695 -32.71 -20.80 47.34
CA LEU A 695 -32.22 -21.88 48.20
C LEU A 695 -32.42 -21.64 49.70
N ARG A 696 -33.02 -20.49 50.06
CA ARG A 696 -33.27 -20.11 51.46
C ARG A 696 -34.06 -21.18 52.19
N GLY A 697 -33.49 -21.72 53.26
CA GLY A 697 -34.14 -22.74 54.10
C GLY A 697 -34.12 -24.16 53.51
N ILE A 698 -33.39 -24.38 52.41
CA ILE A 698 -33.12 -25.71 51.83
C ILE A 698 -31.63 -26.01 51.90
N LEU A 699 -30.83 -25.22 51.17
CA LEU A 699 -29.37 -25.37 51.05
C LEU A 699 -28.61 -24.14 51.57
N LEU A 700 -29.28 -22.98 51.70
CA LEU A 700 -28.70 -21.71 52.18
C LEU A 700 -29.41 -21.16 53.41
#